data_AF-A0A1G5ICK1-F1
#
_entry.id   AF-A0A1G5ICK1-F1
#
_cell.length_a   1.000
_cell.length_b   1.000
_cell.length_c   1.000
_cell.angle_alpha   90.00
_cell.angle_beta   90.00
_cell.angle_gamma   90.00
#
_symmetry.space_group_name_H-M   'P 1'
#
loop_
_entity.id
_entity.type
_entity.pdbx_description
1 polymer ?
#
loop_
_entity_poly.entity_id
_entity_poly.type
_entity_poly.pdbx_seq_one_letter_code
_entity_poly.pdbx_strand_id
1 'polypeptide(L)'
;MRANLTVKAYYVFMFTLPLLFVSDIPDKVLLPRQLWLSGFALLLVFLLWKPAGDRFKLHTGHLVLLAFLMLAGCVTLLNTTVMAEGWYMLSKWGLFTAFLLLMGVALQTGKMTARQLSRGALVFGCAALLTALVDMADKTLRGEHLLHWVYTISGGFGNKNLLSSILFLCFPFFCMGLHEGRNIKWISAAALTLSVLLLIILRTRVVLVATLVYAGMAAFFYLKHHYKKGIKLVVGSTLVGIVGLGLAFFAPSAEAQKYVSRLFDTRTLGERQLFWRQSVEMFFEHPLGVGLGNWQVYFPKYGLDQFGSFEIVNGTATLQRPHNDFLWILCETGVLGFAAYVVLFGIALCHAFRSVQSAADDSQRWFSVYVFAGLVGFVLVSFFDFPIERIEHLVLLAILLTLVMYRNTDGQPSPQQRTIPVRVVLYFAVIAGVFSLVVAGQRLVSEKHMFKVYAAQANGDTKEVLYGVRHAEGLFYTIDIKSIPLAWYQGVAEFSTQQFAESQKRFEQAYRLTPYNIHVLNNLASNYEVNGKRKEAMVFYRKALHISPYFEEARLNLAAVYFNDKQYEKAFQTIDSCSTQTRDPKYKIFLPPILKNKANRVIDSLDRARPTAQEINKKQVNDYSSVYYEAKENNTTFERQLITHLKKRQ
;
A
#
# COMPACT_ATOMS: atom_id res chain seq x y z
N MET A 1 13.67 22.69 -34.58
CA MET A 1 12.80 23.36 -33.57
C MET A 1 12.09 22.37 -32.63
N ARG A 2 11.27 21.41 -33.11
CA ARG A 2 10.51 20.47 -32.24
C ARG A 2 11.35 19.52 -31.37
N ALA A 3 12.53 19.08 -31.80
CA ALA A 3 13.41 18.22 -31.00
C ALA A 3 13.93 18.94 -29.72
N ASN A 4 14.37 20.19 -29.87
CA ASN A 4 14.80 21.02 -28.74
C ASN A 4 13.63 21.28 -27.76
N LEU A 5 12.41 21.49 -28.29
CA LEU A 5 11.21 21.64 -27.48
C LEU A 5 10.84 20.36 -26.70
N THR A 6 11.04 19.17 -27.30
CA THR A 6 10.77 17.86 -26.66
C THR A 6 11.64 17.68 -25.41
N VAL A 7 12.95 17.93 -25.54
CA VAL A 7 13.90 17.81 -24.42
C VAL A 7 13.61 18.84 -23.33
N LYS A 8 13.31 20.09 -23.69
CA LYS A 8 12.93 21.13 -22.72
C LYS A 8 11.67 20.77 -21.94
N ALA A 9 10.61 20.34 -22.64
CA ALA A 9 9.37 19.91 -22.01
C ALA A 9 9.59 18.74 -21.05
N TYR A 10 10.42 17.77 -21.44
CA TYR A 10 10.81 16.66 -20.59
C TYR A 10 11.55 17.10 -19.32
N TYR A 11 12.51 18.03 -19.41
CA TYR A 11 13.21 18.52 -18.22
C TYR A 11 12.30 19.32 -17.28
N VAL A 12 11.39 20.13 -17.82
CA VAL A 12 10.38 20.80 -17.01
C VAL A 12 9.51 19.78 -16.29
N PHE A 13 9.00 18.77 -17.00
CA PHE A 13 8.22 17.68 -16.40
C PHE A 13 8.98 16.99 -15.27
N MET A 14 10.23 16.59 -15.50
CA MET A 14 11.05 15.89 -14.50
C MET A 14 11.37 16.76 -13.28
N PHE A 15 11.59 18.07 -13.48
CA PHE A 15 11.83 19.01 -12.38
C PHE A 15 10.59 19.25 -11.54
N THR A 16 9.41 19.38 -12.16
CA THR A 16 8.17 19.71 -11.45
C THR A 16 7.49 18.51 -10.82
N LEU A 17 7.67 17.29 -11.36
CA LEU A 17 7.02 16.07 -10.87
C LEU A 17 7.11 15.86 -9.33
N PRO A 18 8.27 15.99 -8.66
CA PRO A 18 8.35 15.81 -7.21
C PRO A 18 7.75 16.98 -6.41
N LEU A 19 7.52 18.14 -7.04
CA LEU A 19 7.00 19.35 -6.41
C LEU A 19 5.47 19.40 -6.34
N LEU A 20 4.77 18.50 -7.05
CA LEU A 20 3.32 18.52 -7.15
C LEU A 20 2.66 17.84 -5.95
N PHE A 21 1.78 18.59 -5.28
CA PHE A 21 0.90 18.10 -4.23
C PHE A 21 -0.39 18.93 -4.17
N VAL A 22 -1.42 18.38 -3.53
CA VAL A 22 -2.70 19.04 -3.23
C VAL A 22 -2.98 18.81 -1.74
N SER A 23 -3.28 19.88 -1.00
CA SER A 23 -3.35 19.83 0.48
C SER A 23 -4.70 19.38 1.04
N ASP A 24 -5.78 19.56 0.28
CA ASP A 24 -7.19 19.33 0.66
C ASP A 24 -7.70 17.93 0.24
N ILE A 25 -6.80 16.94 0.17
CA ILE A 25 -7.11 15.53 -0.11
C ILE A 25 -6.33 14.59 0.82
N PRO A 26 -6.80 13.35 1.03
CA PRO A 26 -6.14 12.39 1.92
C PRO A 26 -4.75 11.95 1.42
N ASP A 27 -4.61 11.52 0.16
CA ASP A 27 -3.30 11.29 -0.46
C ASP A 27 -2.89 12.50 -1.28
N LYS A 28 -2.05 13.34 -0.67
CA LYS A 28 -1.69 14.66 -1.21
C LYS A 28 -0.91 14.61 -2.52
N VAL A 29 -0.38 13.46 -2.95
CA VAL A 29 0.66 13.41 -3.99
C VAL A 29 0.33 12.47 -5.15
N LEU A 30 -0.40 11.37 -4.90
CA LEU A 30 -0.60 10.33 -5.91
C LEU A 30 -1.37 10.83 -7.14
N LEU A 31 -2.59 11.33 -6.95
CA LEU A 31 -3.45 11.79 -8.04
C LEU A 31 -2.92 13.04 -8.76
N PRO A 32 -2.38 14.07 -8.06
CA PRO A 32 -1.76 15.21 -8.74
C PRO A 32 -0.63 14.82 -9.69
N ARG A 33 0.22 13.87 -9.28
CA ARG A 33 1.33 13.38 -10.12
C ARG A 33 0.85 12.52 -11.28
N GLN A 34 -0.20 11.72 -11.08
CA GLN A 34 -0.83 10.96 -12.18
C GLN A 34 -1.45 11.88 -13.23
N LEU A 35 -2.14 12.93 -12.81
CA LEU A 35 -2.68 13.96 -13.72
C LEU A 35 -1.57 14.65 -14.51
N TRP A 36 -0.47 15.00 -13.84
CA TRP A 36 0.68 15.62 -14.49
C TRP A 36 1.33 14.73 -15.54
N LEU A 37 1.55 13.45 -15.22
CA LEU A 37 2.05 12.48 -16.19
C LEU A 37 1.07 12.27 -17.35
N SER A 38 -0.24 12.27 -17.09
CA SER A 38 -1.27 12.15 -18.13
C SER A 38 -1.23 13.33 -19.11
N GLY A 39 -1.19 14.56 -18.59
CA GLY A 39 -1.03 15.76 -19.40
C GLY A 39 0.29 15.79 -20.17
N PHE A 40 1.39 15.38 -19.53
CA PHE A 40 2.69 15.30 -20.18
C PHE A 40 2.74 14.24 -21.29
N ALA A 41 2.12 13.07 -21.10
CA ALA A 41 2.02 12.06 -22.14
C ALA A 41 1.28 12.57 -23.38
N LEU A 42 0.19 13.32 -23.20
CA LEU A 42 -0.55 13.95 -24.31
C LEU A 42 0.27 15.05 -25.01
N LEU A 43 1.00 15.86 -24.24
CA LEU A 43 1.95 16.83 -24.80
C LEU A 43 3.04 16.13 -25.63
N LEU A 44 3.60 15.03 -25.12
CA LEU A 44 4.59 14.23 -25.84
C LEU A 44 4.01 13.66 -27.13
N VAL A 45 2.76 13.19 -27.16
CA VAL A 45 2.13 12.76 -28.42
C VAL A 45 2.16 13.89 -29.45
N PHE A 46 1.77 15.11 -29.06
CA PHE A 46 1.80 16.27 -29.95
C PHE A 46 3.22 16.59 -30.44
N LEU A 47 4.21 16.58 -29.54
CA LEU A 47 5.61 16.86 -29.87
C LEU A 47 6.24 15.76 -30.74
N LEU A 48 5.82 14.51 -30.54
CA LEU A 48 6.29 13.34 -31.27
C LEU A 48 5.58 13.14 -32.61
N TRP A 49 4.42 13.77 -32.83
CA TRP A 49 3.63 13.66 -34.06
C TRP A 49 4.42 13.97 -35.34
N LYS A 50 4.20 13.13 -36.38
CA LYS A 50 4.83 13.21 -37.70
C LYS A 50 3.88 12.70 -38.81
N PRO A 51 4.11 13.06 -40.10
CA PRO A 51 3.39 12.50 -41.24
C PRO A 51 3.56 10.97 -41.36
N ALA A 52 2.66 10.31 -42.11
CA ALA A 52 2.60 8.85 -42.20
C ALA A 52 3.89 8.27 -42.84
N GLY A 53 4.46 7.20 -42.25
CA GLY A 53 5.60 6.47 -42.81
C GLY A 53 6.60 5.89 -41.79
N ASP A 54 6.81 6.60 -40.67
CA ASP A 54 7.77 6.16 -39.63
C ASP A 54 7.30 4.88 -38.92
N ARG A 55 8.22 3.94 -38.73
CA ARG A 55 7.99 2.67 -38.03
C ARG A 55 8.72 2.61 -36.70
N PHE A 56 8.03 2.17 -35.67
CA PHE A 56 8.52 1.93 -34.32
C PHE A 56 8.95 0.46 -34.15
N LYS A 57 10.12 0.22 -33.57
CA LYS A 57 10.66 -1.11 -33.29
C LYS A 57 10.10 -1.62 -31.96
N LEU A 58 9.30 -2.68 -31.99
CA LEU A 58 8.79 -3.32 -30.79
C LEU A 58 9.80 -4.34 -30.26
N HIS A 59 10.36 -4.07 -29.09
CA HIS A 59 11.14 -5.05 -28.34
C HIS A 59 10.24 -6.05 -27.60
N THR A 60 10.73 -7.26 -27.35
CA THR A 60 10.01 -8.33 -26.63
C THR A 60 9.43 -7.88 -25.29
N GLY A 61 10.16 -7.03 -24.55
CA GLY A 61 9.66 -6.47 -23.29
C GLY A 61 8.38 -5.63 -23.44
N HIS A 62 8.21 -4.91 -24.56
CA HIS A 62 6.95 -4.20 -24.83
C HIS A 62 5.80 -5.17 -25.06
N LEU A 63 6.05 -6.26 -25.80
CA LEU A 63 5.02 -7.28 -26.07
C LEU A 63 4.58 -7.97 -24.77
N VAL A 64 5.52 -8.30 -23.89
CA VAL A 64 5.21 -8.88 -22.59
C VAL A 64 4.46 -7.90 -21.70
N LEU A 65 4.83 -6.62 -21.69
CA LEU A 65 4.10 -5.58 -20.94
C LEU A 65 2.66 -5.39 -21.46
N LEU A 66 2.46 -5.39 -22.79
CA LEU A 66 1.13 -5.32 -23.39
C LEU A 66 0.30 -6.58 -23.09
N ALA A 67 0.94 -7.76 -23.10
CA ALA A 67 0.29 -9.01 -22.70
C ALA A 67 -0.11 -8.98 -21.22
N PHE A 68 0.76 -8.48 -20.33
CA PHE A 68 0.45 -8.26 -18.92
C PHE A 68 -0.77 -7.34 -18.77
N LEU A 69 -0.77 -6.18 -19.45
CA LEU A 69 -1.87 -5.21 -19.39
C LEU A 69 -3.20 -5.84 -19.85
N MET A 70 -3.17 -6.63 -20.92
CA MET A 70 -4.34 -7.34 -21.43
C MET A 70 -4.85 -8.39 -20.44
N LEU A 71 -3.97 -9.24 -19.90
CA LEU A 71 -4.32 -10.27 -18.92
C LEU A 71 -4.88 -9.65 -17.64
N ALA A 72 -4.22 -8.63 -17.10
CA ALA A 72 -4.69 -7.92 -15.92
C ALA A 72 -6.04 -7.23 -16.16
N GLY A 73 -6.26 -6.67 -17.37
CA GLY A 73 -7.55 -6.14 -17.79
C GLY A 73 -8.65 -7.20 -17.84
N CYS A 74 -8.37 -8.37 -18.43
CA CYS A 74 -9.32 -9.48 -18.47
C CYS A 74 -9.70 -9.96 -17.06
N VAL A 75 -8.71 -10.19 -16.17
CA VAL A 75 -8.99 -10.61 -14.79
C VAL A 75 -9.81 -9.56 -14.05
N THR A 76 -9.49 -8.28 -14.23
CA THR A 76 -10.25 -7.18 -13.62
C THR A 76 -11.70 -7.15 -14.11
N LEU A 77 -11.95 -7.32 -15.41
CA LEU A 77 -13.32 -7.32 -15.94
C LEU A 77 -14.16 -8.52 -15.45
N LEU A 78 -13.53 -9.65 -15.16
CA LEU A 78 -14.21 -10.90 -14.83
C LEU A 78 -14.37 -11.14 -13.32
N ASN A 79 -13.39 -10.75 -12.50
CA ASN A 79 -13.28 -11.22 -11.12
C ASN A 79 -13.37 -10.09 -10.06
N THR A 80 -13.40 -8.82 -10.46
CA THR A 80 -13.40 -7.68 -9.53
C THR A 80 -14.77 -7.41 -8.91
N THR A 81 -14.79 -7.18 -7.59
CA THR A 81 -15.99 -6.67 -6.88
C THR A 81 -16.09 -5.15 -6.93
N VAL A 82 -14.97 -4.44 -6.77
CA VAL A 82 -14.91 -2.97 -6.83
C VAL A 82 -14.27 -2.52 -8.15
N MET A 83 -15.09 -2.38 -9.18
CA MET A 83 -14.63 -2.05 -10.54
C MET A 83 -13.95 -0.67 -10.64
N ALA A 84 -14.32 0.27 -9.77
CA ALA A 84 -13.69 1.59 -9.70
C ALA A 84 -12.17 1.50 -9.45
N GLU A 85 -11.74 0.59 -8.57
CA GLU A 85 -10.31 0.34 -8.30
C GLU A 85 -9.62 -0.34 -9.49
N GLY A 86 -10.33 -1.25 -10.16
CA GLY A 86 -9.88 -1.88 -11.39
C GLY A 86 -9.57 -0.86 -12.48
N TRP A 87 -10.51 0.07 -12.75
CA TRP A 87 -10.31 1.15 -13.71
C TRP A 87 -9.16 2.07 -13.33
N TYR A 88 -9.04 2.40 -12.04
CA TYR A 88 -7.95 3.22 -11.55
C TYR A 88 -6.57 2.58 -11.80
N MET A 89 -6.42 1.32 -11.42
CA MET A 89 -5.16 0.60 -11.59
C MET A 89 -4.83 0.36 -13.07
N LEU A 90 -5.83 0.04 -13.91
CA LEU A 90 -5.66 -0.05 -15.37
C LEU A 90 -5.22 1.28 -15.98
N SER A 91 -5.78 2.40 -15.49
CA SER A 91 -5.39 3.73 -15.97
C SER A 91 -3.92 4.04 -15.66
N LYS A 92 -3.42 3.63 -14.48
CA LYS A 92 -2.02 3.78 -14.05
C LYS A 92 -1.08 2.90 -14.88
N TRP A 93 -1.40 1.62 -15.06
CA TRP A 93 -0.60 0.69 -15.88
C TRP A 93 -0.60 1.07 -17.37
N GLY A 94 -1.74 1.52 -17.89
CA GLY A 94 -1.86 2.05 -19.26
C GLY A 94 -1.01 3.28 -19.46
N LEU A 95 -1.04 4.23 -18.51
CA LEU A 95 -0.22 5.44 -18.56
C LEU A 95 1.29 5.14 -18.47
N PHE A 96 1.69 4.23 -17.58
CA PHE A 96 3.08 3.74 -17.49
C PHE A 96 3.54 3.15 -18.83
N THR A 97 2.72 2.30 -19.44
CA THR A 97 3.02 1.67 -20.74
C THR A 97 3.12 2.71 -21.85
N ALA A 98 2.19 3.68 -21.89
CA ALA A 98 2.21 4.78 -22.84
C ALA A 98 3.47 5.63 -22.69
N PHE A 99 3.85 6.00 -21.47
CA PHE A 99 5.05 6.78 -21.20
C PHE A 99 6.32 6.05 -21.67
N LEU A 100 6.47 4.77 -21.32
CA LEU A 100 7.59 3.93 -21.77
C LEU A 100 7.69 3.88 -23.30
N LEU A 101 6.57 3.64 -23.98
CA LEU A 101 6.52 3.62 -25.45
C LEU A 101 6.87 4.98 -26.08
N LEU A 102 6.36 6.08 -25.53
CA LEU A 102 6.67 7.44 -25.99
C LEU A 102 8.17 7.77 -25.82
N MET A 103 8.79 7.34 -24.71
CA MET A 103 10.24 7.49 -24.52
C MET A 103 11.02 6.67 -25.55
N GLY A 104 10.59 5.44 -25.84
CA GLY A 104 11.14 4.63 -26.93
C GLY A 104 11.04 5.33 -28.29
N VAL A 105 9.87 5.89 -28.62
CA VAL A 105 9.67 6.66 -29.87
C VAL A 105 10.59 7.88 -29.91
N ALA A 106 10.74 8.60 -28.80
CA ALA A 106 11.61 9.77 -28.71
C ALA A 106 13.08 9.41 -28.97
N LEU A 107 13.56 8.28 -28.42
CA LEU A 107 14.92 7.77 -28.67
C LEU A 107 15.09 7.32 -30.12
N GLN A 108 14.19 6.49 -30.63
CA GLN A 108 14.30 5.90 -31.97
C GLN A 108 14.21 6.96 -33.08
N THR A 109 13.42 8.01 -32.88
CA THR A 109 13.28 9.11 -33.85
C THR A 109 14.37 10.17 -33.73
N GLY A 110 15.33 10.01 -32.79
CA GLY A 110 16.39 10.98 -32.53
C GLY A 110 15.91 12.31 -31.93
N LYS A 111 14.63 12.39 -31.49
CA LYS A 111 14.09 13.59 -30.82
C LYS A 111 14.68 13.78 -29.42
N MET A 112 15.16 12.70 -28.81
CA MET A 112 15.89 12.71 -27.55
C MET A 112 16.99 11.65 -27.59
N THR A 113 18.10 11.91 -26.92
CA THR A 113 19.20 10.95 -26.75
C THR A 113 19.12 10.25 -25.39
N ALA A 114 19.73 9.07 -25.26
CA ALA A 114 19.81 8.36 -23.97
C ALA A 114 20.43 9.21 -22.85
N ARG A 115 21.43 10.05 -23.20
CA ARG A 115 22.07 11.00 -22.27
C ARG A 115 21.11 12.10 -21.82
N GLN A 116 20.27 12.62 -22.71
CA GLN A 116 19.24 13.60 -22.33
C GLN A 116 18.18 12.94 -21.44
N LEU A 117 17.75 11.73 -21.77
CA LEU A 117 16.81 10.96 -20.95
C LEU A 117 17.35 10.76 -19.52
N SER A 118 18.62 10.34 -19.38
CA SER A 118 19.27 10.17 -18.07
C SER A 118 19.45 11.49 -17.30
N ARG A 119 19.79 12.59 -17.99
CA ARG A 119 19.89 13.92 -17.37
C ARG A 119 18.56 14.41 -16.80
N GLY A 120 17.43 14.12 -17.44
CA GLY A 120 16.12 14.46 -16.88
C GLY A 120 15.85 13.73 -15.57
N ALA A 121 16.24 12.45 -15.47
CA ALA A 121 16.13 11.68 -14.23
C ALA A 121 17.09 12.17 -13.14
N LEU A 122 18.29 12.65 -13.49
CA LEU A 122 19.18 13.37 -12.58
C LEU A 122 18.51 14.66 -12.04
N VAL A 123 17.89 15.46 -12.91
CA VAL A 123 17.16 16.68 -12.52
C VAL A 123 16.03 16.36 -11.54
N PHE A 124 15.23 15.32 -11.83
CA PHE A 124 14.22 14.82 -10.89
C PHE A 124 14.83 14.44 -9.54
N GLY A 125 15.93 13.68 -9.53
CA GLY A 125 16.61 13.26 -8.31
C GLY A 125 17.13 14.42 -7.47
N CYS A 126 17.69 15.46 -8.11
CA CYS A 126 18.11 16.68 -7.41
C CYS A 126 16.91 17.43 -6.81
N ALA A 127 15.78 17.54 -7.54
CA ALA A 127 14.58 18.17 -7.03
C ALA A 127 13.97 17.39 -5.85
N ALA A 128 13.90 16.05 -5.94
CA ALA A 128 13.44 15.17 -4.87
C ALA A 128 14.34 15.26 -3.62
N LEU A 129 15.66 15.35 -3.81
CA LEU A 129 16.59 15.55 -2.70
C LEU A 129 16.38 16.91 -2.02
N LEU A 130 16.16 17.97 -2.81
CA LEU A 130 15.87 19.29 -2.26
C LEU A 130 14.58 19.31 -1.43
N THR A 131 13.49 18.69 -1.91
CA THR A 131 12.24 18.64 -1.12
C THR A 131 12.43 17.87 0.18
N ALA A 132 13.22 16.80 0.17
CA ALA A 132 13.53 16.04 1.37
C ALA A 132 14.37 16.83 2.39
N LEU A 133 15.37 17.58 1.91
CA LEU A 133 16.19 18.44 2.77
C LEU A 133 15.38 19.60 3.36
N VAL A 134 14.48 20.21 2.59
CA VAL A 134 13.57 21.26 3.07
C VAL A 134 12.61 20.71 4.12
N ASP A 135 12.00 19.56 3.88
CA ASP A 135 11.10 18.90 4.84
C ASP A 135 11.82 18.55 6.15
N MET A 136 13.08 18.12 6.05
CA MET A 136 13.93 17.87 7.21
C MET A 136 14.29 19.16 7.97
N ALA A 137 14.63 20.23 7.25
CA ALA A 137 14.95 21.53 7.86
C ALA A 137 13.75 22.13 8.59
N ASP A 138 12.56 22.11 7.98
CA ASP A 138 11.31 22.61 8.60
C ASP A 138 11.02 21.90 9.93
N LYS A 139 11.10 20.56 9.96
CA LYS A 139 10.88 19.79 11.20
C LYS A 139 11.94 20.06 12.28
N THR A 140 13.20 20.23 11.86
CA THR A 140 14.30 20.59 12.77
C THR A 140 14.08 21.98 13.37
N LEU A 141 13.67 22.95 12.56
CA LEU A 141 13.39 24.32 13.00
C LEU A 141 12.18 24.42 13.94
N ARG A 142 11.23 23.48 13.85
CA ARG A 142 10.09 23.36 14.78
C ARG A 142 10.46 22.73 16.14
N GLY A 143 11.74 22.40 16.35
CA GLY A 143 12.22 21.84 17.62
C GLY A 143 11.78 20.40 17.87
N GLU A 144 11.36 19.65 16.84
CA GLU A 144 10.95 18.27 17.01
C GLU A 144 12.17 17.38 17.37
N HIS A 145 11.98 16.40 18.26
CA HIS A 145 13.03 15.46 18.64
C HIS A 145 13.41 14.52 17.48
N LEU A 146 14.72 14.40 17.19
CA LEU A 146 15.29 13.60 16.07
C LEU A 146 14.67 12.21 15.91
N LEU A 147 14.54 11.45 16.99
CA LEU A 147 14.03 10.08 16.95
C LEU A 147 12.55 9.99 16.54
N HIS A 148 11.76 11.02 16.84
CA HIS A 148 10.34 11.06 16.53
C HIS A 148 10.09 11.52 15.10
N TRP A 149 10.74 12.62 14.67
CA TRP A 149 10.44 13.21 13.37
C TRP A 149 11.06 12.46 12.19
N VAL A 150 12.08 11.62 12.39
CA VAL A 150 12.60 10.75 11.31
C VAL A 150 11.49 9.88 10.69
N TYR A 151 10.48 9.49 11.46
CA TYR A 151 9.33 8.75 10.96
C TYR A 151 8.30 9.62 10.21
N THR A 152 8.36 10.94 10.38
CA THR A 152 7.47 11.91 9.74
C THR A 152 8.11 12.59 8.52
N ILE A 153 9.40 12.38 8.25
CA ILE A 153 10.05 12.83 7.01
C ILE A 153 9.43 12.10 5.82
N SER A 154 8.90 12.85 4.88
CA SER A 154 8.40 12.29 3.63
C SER A 154 8.94 13.02 2.40
N GLY A 155 9.44 14.25 2.54
CA GLY A 155 9.89 15.06 1.40
C GLY A 155 8.82 15.27 0.33
N GLY A 156 7.54 15.11 0.69
CA GLY A 156 6.42 15.09 -0.27
C GLY A 156 6.27 13.77 -1.03
N PHE A 157 6.75 12.63 -0.52
CA PHE A 157 6.59 11.30 -1.13
C PHE A 157 5.67 10.37 -0.32
N GLY A 158 4.81 10.95 0.52
CA GLY A 158 3.81 10.24 1.33
C GLY A 158 4.39 9.63 2.61
N ASN A 159 5.53 8.95 2.56
CA ASN A 159 6.23 8.45 3.75
C ASN A 159 7.75 8.29 3.52
N LYS A 160 8.50 8.02 4.59
CA LYS A 160 9.95 7.88 4.54
C LYS A 160 10.45 6.71 3.67
N ASN A 161 9.70 5.61 3.57
CA ASN A 161 10.10 4.42 2.82
C ASN A 161 10.02 4.68 1.31
N LEU A 162 8.94 5.37 0.89
CA LEU A 162 8.74 5.81 -0.48
C LEU A 162 9.76 6.88 -0.89
N LEU A 163 10.06 7.85 -0.01
CA LEU A 163 11.15 8.79 -0.22
C LEU A 163 12.49 8.06 -0.39
N SER A 164 12.80 7.13 0.51
CA SER A 164 14.06 6.37 0.49
C SER A 164 14.21 5.60 -0.83
N SER A 165 13.17 4.88 -1.24
CA SER A 165 13.19 4.12 -2.49
C SER A 165 13.31 5.03 -3.72
N ILE A 166 12.70 6.22 -3.72
CA ILE A 166 12.92 7.21 -4.79
C ILE A 166 14.36 7.67 -4.88
N LEU A 167 14.97 8.07 -3.76
CA LEU A 167 16.36 8.53 -3.77
C LEU A 167 17.30 7.42 -4.28
N PHE A 168 17.05 6.18 -3.87
CA PHE A 168 17.78 5.02 -4.37
C PHE A 168 17.59 4.80 -5.88
N LEU A 169 16.36 4.90 -6.40
CA LEU A 169 16.09 4.75 -7.83
C LEU A 169 16.73 5.88 -8.68
N CYS A 170 17.14 6.98 -8.07
CA CYS A 170 17.92 8.03 -8.73
C CYS A 170 19.42 7.68 -8.87
N PHE A 171 19.95 6.69 -8.16
CA PHE A 171 21.38 6.34 -8.15
C PHE A 171 21.95 6.01 -9.53
N PRO A 172 21.28 5.22 -10.41
CA PRO A 172 21.76 4.99 -11.77
C PRO A 172 22.09 6.28 -12.50
N PHE A 173 21.25 7.30 -12.35
CA PHE A 173 21.37 8.57 -13.07
C PHE A 173 22.42 9.49 -12.43
N PHE A 174 22.53 9.48 -11.10
CA PHE A 174 23.64 10.15 -10.41
C PHE A 174 24.99 9.55 -10.82
N CYS A 175 25.11 8.22 -10.84
CA CYS A 175 26.34 7.55 -11.26
C CYS A 175 26.68 7.82 -12.73
N MET A 176 25.70 7.83 -13.64
CA MET A 176 25.92 8.22 -15.03
C MET A 176 26.42 9.66 -15.16
N GLY A 177 25.88 10.58 -14.37
CA GLY A 177 26.27 11.99 -14.36
C GLY A 177 27.72 12.23 -13.92
N LEU A 178 28.34 11.31 -13.17
CA LEU A 178 29.77 11.37 -12.80
C LEU A 178 30.72 11.29 -14.00
N HIS A 179 30.26 10.69 -15.10
CA HIS A 179 31.02 10.51 -16.34
C HIS A 179 30.72 11.59 -17.38
N GLU A 180 30.02 12.64 -16.98
CA GLU A 180 29.69 13.78 -17.84
C GLU A 180 30.62 14.98 -17.63
N GLY A 181 30.30 16.13 -18.25
CA GLY A 181 31.08 17.36 -18.12
C GLY A 181 31.19 17.86 -16.67
N ARG A 182 32.21 18.67 -16.40
CA ARG A 182 32.63 19.12 -15.05
C ARG A 182 31.48 19.52 -14.13
N ASN A 183 30.53 20.33 -14.60
CA ASN A 183 29.43 20.82 -13.77
C ASN A 183 28.46 19.69 -13.37
N ILE A 184 28.07 18.84 -14.33
CA ILE A 184 27.15 17.72 -14.10
C ILE A 184 27.79 16.68 -13.18
N LYS A 185 29.09 16.44 -13.33
CA LYS A 185 29.86 15.55 -12.44
C LYS A 185 29.76 15.99 -10.98
N TRP A 186 29.99 17.26 -10.68
CA TRP A 186 29.94 17.76 -9.30
C TRP A 186 28.52 17.76 -8.73
N ILE A 187 27.51 18.14 -9.52
CA ILE A 187 26.10 18.05 -9.11
C ILE A 187 25.74 16.61 -8.77
N SER A 188 26.16 15.66 -9.61
CA SER A 188 25.85 14.24 -9.43
C SER A 188 26.58 13.64 -8.22
N ALA A 189 27.83 14.04 -7.98
CA ALA A 189 28.60 13.61 -6.82
C ALA A 189 27.96 14.11 -5.52
N ALA A 190 27.56 15.39 -5.48
CA ALA A 190 26.85 15.97 -4.34
C ALA A 190 25.51 15.28 -4.11
N ALA A 191 24.71 15.09 -5.17
CA ALA A 191 23.40 14.44 -5.08
C ALA A 191 23.51 12.99 -4.58
N LEU A 192 24.48 12.21 -5.08
CA LEU A 192 24.72 10.84 -4.63
C LEU A 192 25.13 10.81 -3.14
N THR A 193 26.07 11.68 -2.75
CA THR A 193 26.59 11.74 -1.37
C THR A 193 25.49 12.11 -0.38
N LEU A 194 24.76 13.18 -0.66
CA LEU A 194 23.65 13.64 0.17
C LEU A 194 22.52 12.60 0.25
N SER A 195 22.22 11.92 -0.86
CA SER A 195 21.23 10.85 -0.87
C SER A 195 21.65 9.69 0.03
N VAL A 196 22.92 9.23 -0.03
CA VAL A 196 23.43 8.17 0.86
C VAL A 196 23.35 8.58 2.33
N LEU A 197 23.77 9.81 2.67
CA LEU A 197 23.66 10.33 4.03
C LEU A 197 22.20 10.35 4.51
N LEU A 198 21.28 10.80 3.67
CA LEU A 198 19.88 10.86 4.01
C LEU A 198 19.26 9.47 4.18
N LEU A 199 19.62 8.49 3.34
CA LEU A 199 19.17 7.11 3.50
C LEU A 199 19.61 6.50 4.84
N ILE A 200 20.82 6.82 5.31
CA ILE A 200 21.32 6.42 6.64
C ILE A 200 20.45 7.05 7.74
N ILE A 201 20.08 8.32 7.60
CA ILE A 201 19.21 9.03 8.56
C ILE A 201 17.79 8.45 8.57
N LEU A 202 17.21 8.15 7.40
CA LEU A 202 15.83 7.63 7.27
C LEU A 202 15.68 6.20 7.80
N ARG A 203 16.78 5.44 7.88
CA ARG A 203 16.86 4.08 8.43
C ARG A 203 15.89 3.10 7.75
N THR A 204 15.75 3.21 6.43
CA THR A 204 14.90 2.31 5.62
C THR A 204 15.70 1.06 5.23
N ARG A 205 15.51 -0.03 5.98
CA ARG A 205 16.35 -1.24 5.94
C ARG A 205 16.53 -1.82 4.53
N VAL A 206 15.42 -2.08 3.84
CA VAL A 206 15.42 -2.68 2.48
C VAL A 206 16.18 -1.81 1.50
N VAL A 207 16.02 -0.48 1.61
CA VAL A 207 16.69 0.47 0.71
C VAL A 207 18.20 0.56 1.02
N LEU A 208 18.60 0.45 2.29
CA LEU A 208 20.02 0.34 2.65
C LEU A 208 20.65 -0.95 2.10
N VAL A 209 19.94 -2.09 2.17
CA VAL A 209 20.37 -3.34 1.53
C VAL A 209 20.47 -3.16 0.01
N ALA A 210 19.47 -2.56 -0.63
CA ALA A 210 19.50 -2.26 -2.07
C ALA A 210 20.69 -1.36 -2.45
N THR A 211 21.00 -0.36 -1.61
CA THR A 211 22.16 0.54 -1.74
C THR A 211 23.48 -0.22 -1.68
N LEU A 212 23.62 -1.13 -0.70
CA LEU A 212 24.82 -1.98 -0.57
C LEU A 212 24.97 -2.94 -1.75
N VAL A 213 23.88 -3.56 -2.21
CA VAL A 213 23.87 -4.42 -3.40
C VAL A 213 24.26 -3.63 -4.63
N TYR A 214 23.70 -2.43 -4.82
CA TYR A 214 24.03 -1.55 -5.94
C TYR A 214 25.52 -1.15 -5.95
N ALA A 215 26.04 -0.67 -4.82
CA ALA A 215 27.44 -0.30 -4.67
C ALA A 215 28.38 -1.50 -4.87
N GLY A 216 28.02 -2.65 -4.29
CA GLY A 216 28.76 -3.89 -4.44
C GLY A 216 28.80 -4.38 -5.89
N MET A 217 27.68 -4.31 -6.63
CA MET A 217 27.66 -4.66 -8.05
C MET A 217 28.57 -3.74 -8.86
N ALA A 218 28.52 -2.43 -8.62
CA ALA A 218 29.42 -1.48 -9.27
C ALA A 218 30.90 -1.79 -8.95
N ALA A 219 31.23 -2.07 -7.68
CA ALA A 219 32.57 -2.45 -7.25
C ALA A 219 33.01 -3.79 -7.86
N PHE A 220 32.12 -4.78 -7.95
CA PHE A 220 32.40 -6.07 -8.58
C PHE A 220 32.79 -5.89 -10.05
N PHE A 221 32.04 -5.11 -10.82
CA PHE A 221 32.38 -4.86 -12.22
C PHE A 221 33.63 -3.99 -12.38
N TYR A 222 33.89 -3.06 -11.46
CA TYR A 222 35.14 -2.29 -11.39
C TYR A 222 36.34 -3.24 -11.23
N LEU A 223 36.29 -4.09 -10.20
CA LEU A 223 37.39 -4.97 -9.83
C LEU A 223 37.57 -6.11 -10.83
N LYS A 224 36.47 -6.64 -11.40
CA LYS A 224 36.50 -7.64 -12.49
C LYS A 224 37.32 -7.13 -13.68
N HIS A 225 37.26 -5.82 -13.93
CA HIS A 225 37.92 -5.18 -15.05
C HIS A 225 39.38 -4.79 -14.75
N HIS A 226 39.66 -4.25 -13.56
CA HIS A 226 41.00 -3.76 -13.20
C HIS A 226 41.96 -4.81 -12.62
N TYR A 227 41.49 -5.97 -12.12
CA TYR A 227 42.34 -6.94 -11.39
C TYR A 227 42.24 -8.40 -11.90
N LYS A 228 43.34 -9.17 -11.77
CA LYS A 228 43.45 -10.61 -12.14
C LYS A 228 42.65 -11.54 -11.21
N LYS A 229 42.45 -12.80 -11.63
CA LYS A 229 41.51 -13.82 -11.10
C LYS A 229 41.38 -13.93 -9.56
N GLY A 230 42.44 -13.70 -8.76
CA GLY A 230 42.41 -13.87 -7.30
C GLY A 230 41.49 -12.92 -6.53
N ILE A 231 41.40 -11.65 -6.95
CA ILE A 231 40.52 -10.64 -6.31
C ILE A 231 39.04 -10.89 -6.65
N LYS A 232 38.76 -11.58 -7.76
CA LYS A 232 37.38 -11.90 -8.20
C LYS A 232 36.67 -12.86 -7.25
N LEU A 233 37.42 -13.79 -6.63
CA LEU A 233 36.86 -14.74 -5.67
C LEU A 233 36.48 -14.03 -4.37
N VAL A 234 37.39 -13.20 -3.85
CA VAL A 234 37.19 -12.42 -2.61
C VAL A 234 36.01 -11.46 -2.74
N VAL A 235 35.92 -10.70 -3.83
CA VAL A 235 34.82 -9.74 -4.05
C VAL A 235 33.50 -10.46 -4.31
N GLY A 236 33.51 -11.57 -5.06
CA GLY A 236 32.34 -12.42 -5.24
C GLY A 236 31.83 -12.98 -3.91
N SER A 237 32.73 -13.49 -3.06
CA SER A 237 32.39 -13.96 -1.71
C SER A 237 31.95 -12.83 -0.78
N THR A 238 32.49 -11.61 -0.92
CA THR A 238 32.04 -10.45 -0.13
C THR A 238 30.67 -9.96 -0.59
N LEU A 239 30.37 -9.99 -1.90
CA LEU A 239 29.05 -9.64 -2.42
C LEU A 239 27.99 -10.67 -1.98
N VAL A 240 28.31 -11.96 -2.10
CA VAL A 240 27.50 -13.06 -1.58
C VAL A 240 27.40 -12.99 -0.05
N GLY A 241 28.44 -12.52 0.63
CA GLY A 241 28.47 -12.28 2.07
C GLY A 241 27.58 -11.12 2.49
N ILE A 242 27.57 -9.99 1.76
CA ILE A 242 26.69 -8.84 2.01
C ILE A 242 25.23 -9.18 1.69
N VAL A 243 24.99 -9.86 0.57
CA VAL A 243 23.66 -10.39 0.22
C VAL A 243 23.24 -11.44 1.24
N GLY A 244 24.13 -12.32 1.66
CA GLY A 244 23.92 -13.35 2.69
C GLY A 244 23.66 -12.76 4.07
N LEU A 245 24.33 -11.67 4.46
CA LEU A 245 24.05 -10.91 5.69
C LEU A 245 22.70 -10.20 5.60
N GLY A 246 22.39 -9.63 4.43
CA GLY A 246 21.09 -9.04 4.12
C GLY A 246 19.96 -10.06 4.12
N LEU A 247 20.20 -11.29 3.65
CA LEU A 247 19.27 -12.42 3.68
C LEU A 247 19.17 -13.04 5.09
N ALA A 248 20.26 -13.08 5.86
CA ALA A 248 20.27 -13.49 7.26
C ALA A 248 19.42 -12.55 8.14
N PHE A 249 19.24 -11.29 7.72
CA PHE A 249 18.28 -10.36 8.29
C PHE A 249 16.81 -10.85 8.18
N PHE A 250 16.54 -11.75 7.23
CA PHE A 250 15.23 -12.36 6.96
C PHE A 250 15.19 -13.86 7.31
N ALA A 251 16.24 -14.41 7.92
CA ALA A 251 16.29 -15.82 8.29
C ALA A 251 15.30 -16.15 9.43
N PRO A 252 14.62 -17.31 9.38
CA PRO A 252 13.59 -17.69 10.37
C PRO A 252 14.14 -18.18 11.71
N SER A 253 15.46 -18.31 11.89
CA SER A 253 16.05 -18.85 13.13
C SER A 253 15.99 -17.84 14.29
N ALA A 254 15.51 -18.30 15.45
CA ALA A 254 15.35 -17.50 16.67
C ALA A 254 16.66 -16.85 17.16
N GLU A 255 17.80 -17.53 17.04
CA GLU A 255 19.11 -16.97 17.39
C GLU A 255 19.50 -15.75 16.52
N ALA A 256 19.31 -15.81 15.20
CA ALA A 256 19.61 -14.68 14.30
C ALA A 256 18.71 -13.48 14.59
N GLN A 257 17.43 -13.73 14.86
CA GLN A 257 16.47 -12.69 15.23
C GLN A 257 16.84 -11.99 16.55
N LYS A 258 17.46 -12.69 17.51
CA LYS A 258 17.88 -12.14 18.81
C LYS A 258 19.07 -11.17 18.72
N TYR A 259 19.96 -11.35 17.75
CA TYR A 259 21.06 -10.39 17.50
C TYR A 259 20.60 -9.19 16.66
N VAL A 260 19.70 -9.44 15.71
CA VAL A 260 19.09 -8.38 14.88
C VAL A 260 18.12 -7.50 15.70
N SER A 261 17.37 -8.08 16.64
CA SER A 261 16.42 -7.36 17.51
C SER A 261 17.06 -6.35 18.45
N ARG A 262 18.33 -6.60 18.82
CA ARG A 262 19.13 -5.67 19.64
C ARG A 262 19.62 -4.45 18.84
N LEU A 263 19.65 -4.55 17.51
CA LEU A 263 20.08 -3.48 16.63
C LEU A 263 18.90 -2.77 15.95
N PHE A 264 17.75 -3.45 15.77
CA PHE A 264 16.60 -2.96 15.01
C PHE A 264 15.25 -3.56 15.45
N ASP A 265 14.18 -2.76 15.45
CA ASP A 265 12.81 -3.14 15.85
C ASP A 265 12.21 -4.32 15.06
N THR A 266 11.87 -5.42 15.74
CA THR A 266 11.36 -6.69 15.17
C THR A 266 9.88 -6.68 14.84
N ARG A 267 9.10 -5.72 15.35
CA ARG A 267 7.63 -5.71 15.23
C ARG A 267 7.14 -5.67 13.78
N THR A 268 7.78 -4.85 12.95
CA THR A 268 7.47 -4.71 11.51
C THR A 268 7.73 -5.96 10.66
N LEU A 269 8.59 -6.88 11.12
CA LEU A 269 8.92 -8.10 10.39
C LEU A 269 7.84 -9.18 10.59
N GLY A 270 7.33 -9.32 11.82
CA GLY A 270 6.26 -10.25 12.15
C GLY A 270 4.95 -9.91 11.43
N GLU A 271 4.60 -8.62 11.39
CA GLU A 271 3.41 -8.15 10.66
C GLU A 271 3.49 -8.50 9.16
N ARG A 272 4.65 -8.29 8.51
CA ARG A 272 4.89 -8.64 7.08
C ARG A 272 4.73 -10.11 6.77
N GLN A 273 5.22 -11.00 7.64
CA GLN A 273 5.06 -12.44 7.45
C GLN A 273 3.58 -12.84 7.44
N LEU A 274 2.77 -12.20 8.30
CA LEU A 274 1.33 -12.41 8.33
C LEU A 274 0.66 -11.90 7.05
N PHE A 275 0.97 -10.68 6.60
CA PHE A 275 0.50 -10.15 5.31
C PHE A 275 0.74 -11.15 4.17
N TRP A 276 1.94 -11.72 4.13
CA TRP A 276 2.34 -12.60 3.05
C TRP A 276 1.66 -13.95 3.12
N ARG A 277 1.61 -14.56 4.30
CA ARG A 277 0.91 -15.83 4.50
C ARG A 277 -0.57 -15.72 4.11
N GLN A 278 -1.27 -14.71 4.61
CA GLN A 278 -2.69 -14.50 4.29
C GLN A 278 -2.92 -14.14 2.81
N SER A 279 -1.99 -13.43 2.17
CA SER A 279 -2.06 -13.17 0.73
C SER A 279 -1.81 -14.43 -0.10
N VAL A 280 -0.94 -15.34 0.36
CA VAL A 280 -0.74 -16.64 -0.27
C VAL A 280 -1.99 -17.51 -0.11
N GLU A 281 -2.62 -17.52 1.06
CA GLU A 281 -3.93 -18.15 1.28
C GLU A 281 -4.98 -17.59 0.30
N MET A 282 -5.01 -16.27 0.10
CA MET A 282 -5.86 -15.62 -0.90
C MET A 282 -5.59 -16.08 -2.33
N PHE A 283 -4.32 -16.18 -2.71
CA PHE A 283 -3.96 -16.67 -4.04
C PHE A 283 -4.43 -18.10 -4.27
N PHE A 284 -4.28 -19.00 -3.29
CA PHE A 284 -4.73 -20.38 -3.43
C PHE A 284 -6.26 -20.50 -3.55
N GLU A 285 -7.01 -19.60 -2.92
CA GLU A 285 -8.47 -19.54 -3.11
C GLU A 285 -8.86 -18.91 -4.46
N HIS A 286 -8.06 -17.96 -4.95
CA HIS A 286 -8.32 -17.21 -6.19
C HIS A 286 -7.12 -17.29 -7.16
N PRO A 287 -6.81 -18.46 -7.75
CA PRO A 287 -5.61 -18.65 -8.59
C PRO A 287 -5.62 -17.83 -9.90
N LEU A 288 -6.81 -17.42 -10.35
CA LEU A 288 -7.00 -16.52 -11.49
C LEU A 288 -6.93 -15.03 -11.11
N GLY A 289 -6.77 -14.72 -9.82
CA GLY A 289 -6.71 -13.37 -9.28
C GLY A 289 -8.06 -12.76 -8.95
N VAL A 290 -8.07 -11.78 -8.03
CA VAL A 290 -9.26 -11.03 -7.60
C VAL A 290 -9.50 -9.74 -8.40
N GLY A 291 -8.66 -9.48 -9.40
CA GLY A 291 -8.66 -8.27 -10.22
C GLY A 291 -7.92 -7.09 -9.58
N LEU A 292 -7.50 -6.14 -10.42
CA LEU A 292 -6.63 -5.05 -9.99
C LEU A 292 -7.31 -4.16 -8.94
N GLY A 293 -6.54 -3.76 -7.93
CA GLY A 293 -6.96 -2.91 -6.81
C GLY A 293 -7.91 -3.54 -5.79
N ASN A 294 -8.19 -4.85 -5.89
CA ASN A 294 -9.15 -5.56 -5.04
C ASN A 294 -8.51 -6.38 -3.92
N TRP A 295 -7.17 -6.44 -3.81
CA TRP A 295 -6.52 -7.11 -2.68
C TRP A 295 -7.06 -6.59 -1.34
N GLN A 296 -7.17 -5.26 -1.19
CA GLN A 296 -7.67 -4.59 0.03
C GLN A 296 -9.12 -4.94 0.39
N VAL A 297 -9.92 -5.39 -0.59
CA VAL A 297 -11.33 -5.73 -0.41
C VAL A 297 -11.46 -7.15 0.14
N TYR A 298 -10.63 -8.07 -0.37
CA TYR A 298 -10.68 -9.49 0.00
C TYR A 298 -9.81 -9.83 1.22
N PHE A 299 -8.73 -9.09 1.45
CA PHE A 299 -7.76 -9.39 2.49
C PHE A 299 -8.36 -9.56 3.90
N PRO A 300 -9.32 -8.74 4.36
CA PRO A 300 -9.88 -8.91 5.69
C PRO A 300 -10.50 -10.30 5.94
N LYS A 301 -10.93 -11.03 4.91
CA LYS A 301 -11.47 -12.39 5.03
C LYS A 301 -10.54 -13.35 5.79
N TYR A 302 -9.23 -13.19 5.62
CA TYR A 302 -8.20 -14.10 6.16
C TYR A 302 -7.85 -13.78 7.62
N GLY A 303 -8.50 -12.79 8.24
CA GLY A 303 -8.39 -12.45 9.66
C GLY A 303 -7.55 -11.19 9.92
N LEU A 304 -7.96 -10.40 10.91
CA LEU A 304 -7.29 -9.16 11.34
C LEU A 304 -6.73 -9.22 12.77
N ASP A 305 -7.05 -10.26 13.53
CA ASP A 305 -6.67 -10.44 14.94
C ASP A 305 -5.17 -10.63 15.16
N GLN A 306 -4.48 -11.25 14.22
CA GLN A 306 -3.07 -11.62 14.36
C GLN A 306 -2.10 -10.41 14.24
N PHE A 307 -2.57 -9.23 13.84
CA PHE A 307 -1.73 -8.04 13.68
C PHE A 307 -1.35 -7.35 15.00
N GLY A 308 -2.03 -7.66 16.12
CA GLY A 308 -1.73 -7.09 17.43
C GLY A 308 -1.83 -5.56 17.54
N SER A 309 -2.32 -4.89 16.50
CA SER A 309 -2.59 -3.45 16.45
C SER A 309 -4.07 -3.21 16.72
N PHE A 310 -4.37 -2.46 17.77
CA PHE A 310 -5.74 -2.05 18.10
C PHE A 310 -6.43 -1.39 16.89
N GLU A 311 -5.69 -0.59 16.12
CA GLU A 311 -6.23 0.17 15.00
C GLU A 311 -6.66 -0.73 13.84
N ILE A 312 -5.88 -1.76 13.52
CA ILE A 312 -6.21 -2.72 12.47
C ILE A 312 -7.40 -3.60 12.92
N VAL A 313 -7.33 -4.08 14.15
CA VAL A 313 -8.32 -5.00 14.73
C VAL A 313 -9.68 -4.32 14.92
N ASN A 314 -9.71 -3.02 15.20
CA ASN A 314 -10.95 -2.24 15.29
C ASN A 314 -11.27 -1.44 14.02
N GLY A 315 -10.51 -1.67 12.94
CA GLY A 315 -10.76 -1.07 11.62
C GLY A 315 -10.65 0.46 11.59
N THR A 316 -9.94 1.09 12.53
CA THR A 316 -9.61 2.52 12.44
C THR A 316 -8.42 2.77 11.50
N ALA A 317 -7.60 1.74 11.26
CA ALA A 317 -6.64 1.64 10.17
C ALA A 317 -7.01 0.46 9.27
N THR A 318 -6.87 0.64 7.95
CA THR A 318 -7.15 -0.41 6.96
C THR A 318 -5.92 -0.79 6.18
N LEU A 319 -5.90 -2.06 5.76
CA LEU A 319 -4.79 -2.66 5.05
C LEU A 319 -5.05 -2.57 3.55
N GLN A 320 -4.24 -1.78 2.86
CA GLN A 320 -4.43 -1.50 1.43
C GLN A 320 -3.57 -2.39 0.51
N ARG A 321 -2.50 -3.00 1.03
CA ARG A 321 -1.50 -3.73 0.24
C ARG A 321 -0.61 -4.67 1.07
N PRO A 322 0.00 -5.71 0.47
CA PRO A 322 0.82 -6.70 1.18
C PRO A 322 2.28 -6.30 1.41
N HIS A 323 2.69 -5.08 1.03
CA HIS A 323 4.10 -4.63 1.12
C HIS A 323 5.09 -5.55 0.39
N ASN A 324 4.64 -6.10 -0.74
CA ASN A 324 5.38 -6.94 -1.65
C ASN A 324 4.67 -6.89 -3.01
N ASP A 325 5.25 -6.19 -3.98
CA ASP A 325 4.65 -5.99 -5.31
C ASP A 325 4.43 -7.31 -6.05
N PHE A 326 5.33 -8.29 -5.89
CA PHE A 326 5.19 -9.59 -6.55
C PHE A 326 3.97 -10.34 -6.05
N LEU A 327 3.78 -10.38 -4.74
CA LEU A 327 2.62 -11.01 -4.12
C LEU A 327 1.34 -10.22 -4.40
N TRP A 328 1.43 -8.90 -4.42
CA TRP A 328 0.31 -8.04 -4.79
C TRP A 328 -0.18 -8.34 -6.21
N ILE A 329 0.73 -8.34 -7.19
CA ILE A 329 0.42 -8.69 -8.58
C ILE A 329 -0.09 -10.12 -8.71
N LEU A 330 0.46 -11.07 -7.94
CA LEU A 330 0.00 -12.46 -7.93
C LEU A 330 -1.47 -12.58 -7.48
N CYS A 331 -1.82 -11.95 -6.36
CA CYS A 331 -3.19 -12.00 -5.84
C CYS A 331 -4.20 -11.29 -6.77
N GLU A 332 -3.81 -10.20 -7.42
CA GLU A 332 -4.74 -9.41 -8.23
C GLU A 332 -4.87 -9.91 -9.68
N THR A 333 -3.79 -10.45 -10.26
CA THR A 333 -3.76 -10.85 -11.69
C THR A 333 -3.68 -12.36 -11.90
N GLY A 334 -3.56 -13.14 -10.82
CA GLY A 334 -3.42 -14.58 -10.87
C GLY A 334 -2.10 -15.04 -11.49
N VAL A 335 -1.99 -16.35 -11.72
CA VAL A 335 -0.74 -16.97 -12.20
C VAL A 335 -0.28 -16.44 -13.56
N LEU A 336 -1.20 -16.13 -14.48
CA LEU A 336 -0.85 -15.70 -15.84
C LEU A 336 -0.34 -14.26 -15.87
N GLY A 337 -1.03 -13.33 -15.18
CA GLY A 337 -0.57 -11.96 -15.06
C GLY A 337 0.74 -11.87 -14.29
N PHE A 338 0.88 -12.64 -13.21
CA PHE A 338 2.13 -12.75 -12.46
C PHE A 338 3.28 -13.29 -13.32
N ALA A 339 3.06 -14.34 -14.10
CA ALA A 339 4.08 -14.88 -14.99
C ALA A 339 4.54 -13.82 -16.01
N ALA A 340 3.61 -13.08 -16.62
CA ALA A 340 3.96 -11.98 -17.53
C ALA A 340 4.79 -10.89 -16.84
N TYR A 341 4.43 -10.53 -15.60
CA TYR A 341 5.16 -9.55 -14.79
C TYR A 341 6.59 -10.01 -14.45
N VAL A 342 6.76 -11.27 -14.03
CA VAL A 342 8.09 -11.85 -13.75
C VAL A 342 8.94 -11.95 -15.03
N VAL A 343 8.33 -12.39 -16.14
CA VAL A 343 9.02 -12.49 -17.43
C VAL A 343 9.48 -11.12 -17.93
N LEU A 344 8.71 -10.05 -17.70
CA LEU A 344 9.11 -8.68 -18.05
C LEU A 344 10.43 -8.30 -17.38
N PHE A 345 10.55 -8.49 -16.07
CA PHE A 345 11.78 -8.22 -15.33
C PHE A 345 12.91 -9.20 -15.70
N GLY A 346 12.60 -10.48 -15.91
CA GLY A 346 13.55 -11.47 -16.38
C GLY A 346 14.22 -11.06 -17.70
N ILE A 347 13.42 -10.65 -18.70
CA ILE A 347 13.92 -10.15 -19.98
C ILE A 347 14.76 -8.88 -19.79
N ALA A 348 14.26 -7.91 -19.01
CA ALA A 348 14.99 -6.66 -18.77
C ALA A 348 16.35 -6.89 -18.09
N LEU A 349 16.40 -7.74 -17.07
CA LEU A 349 17.64 -8.09 -16.37
C LEU A 349 18.60 -8.87 -17.28
N CYS A 350 18.09 -9.80 -18.09
CA CYS A 350 18.91 -10.52 -19.08
C CYS A 350 19.51 -9.57 -20.12
N HIS A 351 18.72 -8.64 -20.65
CA HIS A 351 19.20 -7.63 -21.60
C HIS A 351 20.23 -6.70 -20.95
N ALA A 352 19.96 -6.20 -19.75
CA ALA A 352 20.88 -5.34 -19.02
C ALA A 352 22.22 -6.06 -18.75
N PHE A 353 22.18 -7.31 -18.31
CA PHE A 353 23.37 -8.12 -18.08
C PHE A 353 24.17 -8.38 -19.37
N ARG A 354 23.49 -8.76 -20.46
CA ARG A 354 24.15 -8.94 -21.78
C ARG A 354 24.81 -7.64 -22.23
N SER A 355 24.14 -6.50 -22.04
CA SER A 355 24.67 -5.17 -22.36
C SER A 355 25.90 -4.79 -21.54
N VAL A 356 26.08 -5.34 -20.33
CA VAL A 356 27.34 -5.19 -19.57
C VAL A 356 28.47 -6.01 -20.20
N GLN A 357 28.19 -7.24 -20.65
CA GLN A 357 29.22 -8.11 -21.24
C GLN A 357 29.64 -7.67 -22.64
N SER A 358 28.72 -7.13 -23.44
CA SER A 358 28.96 -6.75 -24.84
C SER A 358 29.31 -5.26 -25.02
N ALA A 359 29.67 -4.56 -23.95
CA ALA A 359 29.98 -3.12 -24.01
C ALA A 359 31.30 -2.87 -24.76
N ALA A 360 31.25 -2.03 -25.80
CA ALA A 360 32.38 -1.72 -26.67
C ALA A 360 33.49 -0.89 -25.98
N ASP A 361 33.09 0.00 -25.06
CA ASP A 361 33.99 0.88 -24.33
C ASP A 361 33.58 0.99 -22.84
N ASP A 362 34.44 1.62 -22.04
CA ASP A 362 34.23 1.75 -20.59
C ASP A 362 33.03 2.62 -20.23
N SER A 363 32.79 3.71 -20.97
CA SER A 363 31.61 4.56 -20.76
C SER A 363 30.34 3.75 -21.00
N GLN A 364 30.37 2.91 -22.05
CA GLN A 364 29.27 2.02 -22.36
C GLN A 364 29.06 1.00 -21.25
N ARG A 365 30.14 0.38 -20.79
CA ARG A 365 30.08 -0.63 -19.73
C ARG A 365 29.51 -0.06 -18.44
N TRP A 366 29.99 1.09 -17.99
CA TRP A 366 29.57 1.72 -16.74
C TRP A 366 28.09 2.08 -16.73
N PHE A 367 27.59 2.66 -17.81
CA PHE A 367 26.16 2.91 -17.95
C PHE A 367 25.35 1.60 -17.86
N SER A 368 25.79 0.51 -18.51
CA SER A 368 25.06 -0.77 -18.45
C SER A 368 25.04 -1.33 -17.03
N VAL A 369 26.16 -1.20 -16.32
CA VAL A 369 26.29 -1.62 -14.92
C VAL A 369 25.31 -0.85 -14.04
N TYR A 370 25.23 0.48 -14.20
CA TYR A 370 24.33 1.33 -13.41
C TYR A 370 22.86 1.02 -13.67
N VAL A 371 22.45 0.82 -14.93
CA VAL A 371 21.08 0.42 -15.26
C VAL A 371 20.77 -0.97 -14.71
N PHE A 372 21.68 -1.93 -14.89
CA PHE A 372 21.51 -3.30 -14.39
C PHE A 372 21.37 -3.33 -12.87
N ALA A 373 22.28 -2.67 -12.14
CA ALA A 373 22.21 -2.57 -10.69
C ALA A 373 20.96 -1.83 -10.21
N GLY A 374 20.51 -0.81 -10.94
CA GLY A 374 19.26 -0.09 -10.66
C GLY A 374 18.02 -0.99 -10.79
N LEU A 375 17.94 -1.80 -11.85
CA LEU A 375 16.84 -2.76 -12.03
C LEU A 375 16.85 -3.88 -10.98
N VAL A 376 18.02 -4.42 -10.64
CA VAL A 376 18.16 -5.39 -9.53
C VAL A 376 17.70 -4.76 -8.21
N GLY A 377 18.11 -3.52 -7.97
CA GLY A 377 17.68 -2.75 -6.80
C GLY A 377 16.17 -2.51 -6.75
N PHE A 378 15.55 -2.14 -7.87
CA PHE A 378 14.09 -1.98 -7.97
C PHE A 378 13.38 -3.28 -7.60
N VAL A 379 13.79 -4.40 -8.21
CA VAL A 379 13.24 -5.73 -7.91
C VAL A 379 13.38 -6.08 -6.43
N LEU A 380 14.55 -5.84 -5.85
CA LEU A 380 14.81 -6.10 -4.43
C LEU A 380 13.92 -5.23 -3.52
N VAL A 381 13.73 -3.95 -3.84
CA VAL A 381 12.81 -3.08 -3.09
C VAL A 381 11.36 -3.56 -3.24
N SER A 382 10.92 -3.92 -4.45
CA SER A 382 9.58 -4.46 -4.73
C SER A 382 9.23 -5.76 -3.98
N PHE A 383 10.22 -6.55 -3.55
CA PHE A 383 9.96 -7.75 -2.74
C PHE A 383 9.54 -7.43 -1.30
N PHE A 384 9.93 -6.28 -0.76
CA PHE A 384 9.73 -5.94 0.67
C PHE A 384 9.04 -4.60 0.90
N ASP A 385 8.64 -3.94 -0.19
CA ASP A 385 7.98 -2.65 -0.23
C ASP A 385 7.10 -2.58 -1.49
N PHE A 386 6.52 -1.41 -1.78
CA PHE A 386 5.51 -1.25 -2.82
C PHE A 386 5.77 -0.08 -3.80
N PRO A 387 6.94 0.02 -4.44
CA PRO A 387 7.26 1.12 -5.35
C PRO A 387 6.29 1.23 -6.54
N ILE A 388 5.63 0.15 -7.00
CA ILE A 388 4.67 0.25 -8.14
C ILE A 388 3.45 1.13 -7.82
N GLU A 389 3.20 1.43 -6.55
CA GLU A 389 2.07 2.24 -6.14
C GLU A 389 2.16 3.66 -6.71
N ARG A 390 3.37 4.21 -6.78
CA ARG A 390 3.63 5.64 -6.97
C ARG A 390 4.07 5.96 -8.40
N ILE A 391 3.58 7.08 -8.92
CA ILE A 391 3.78 7.50 -10.31
C ILE A 391 5.25 7.79 -10.61
N GLU A 392 5.94 8.47 -9.70
CA GLU A 392 7.35 8.80 -9.80
C GLU A 392 8.26 7.57 -9.90
N HIS A 393 7.99 6.51 -9.13
CA HIS A 393 8.72 5.24 -9.22
C HIS A 393 8.50 4.58 -10.58
N LEU A 394 7.24 4.58 -11.06
CA LEU A 394 6.89 4.05 -12.38
C LEU A 394 7.56 4.86 -13.51
N VAL A 395 7.69 6.18 -13.40
CA VAL A 395 8.42 7.01 -14.36
C VAL A 395 9.90 6.65 -14.40
N LEU A 396 10.57 6.53 -13.25
CA LEU A 396 11.98 6.13 -13.19
C LEU A 396 12.19 4.70 -13.70
N LEU A 397 11.30 3.77 -13.36
CA LEU A 397 11.31 2.41 -13.89
C LEU A 397 11.16 2.40 -15.41
N ALA A 398 10.20 3.17 -15.95
CA ALA A 398 9.98 3.27 -17.39
C ALA A 398 11.23 3.80 -18.11
N ILE A 399 11.92 4.77 -17.52
CA ILE A 399 13.20 5.28 -18.04
C ILE A 399 14.26 4.17 -18.04
N LEU A 400 14.46 3.45 -16.93
CA LEU A 400 15.43 2.35 -16.86
C LEU A 400 15.12 1.26 -17.90
N LEU A 401 13.86 0.82 -18.00
CA LEU A 401 13.44 -0.16 -19.00
C LEU A 401 13.67 0.33 -20.43
N THR A 402 13.34 1.59 -20.72
CA THR A 402 13.59 2.20 -22.03
C THR A 402 15.09 2.22 -22.35
N LEU A 403 15.93 2.61 -21.38
CA LEU A 403 17.39 2.63 -21.56
C LEU A 403 17.98 1.24 -21.81
N VAL A 404 17.45 0.18 -21.19
CA VAL A 404 17.88 -1.20 -21.50
C VAL A 404 17.42 -1.63 -22.88
N MET A 405 16.19 -1.31 -23.28
CA MET A 405 15.61 -1.78 -24.55
C MET A 405 16.29 -1.13 -25.77
N TYR A 406 16.57 0.18 -25.71
CA TYR A 406 17.01 0.97 -26.87
C TYR A 406 18.51 1.24 -26.93
N ARG A 407 19.31 0.51 -26.14
CA ARG A 407 20.75 0.68 -26.13
C ARG A 407 21.46 -0.37 -26.98
N ASN A 408 22.25 0.10 -27.95
CA ASN A 408 23.08 -0.67 -28.88
C ASN A 408 22.37 -1.81 -29.61
N THR A 409 21.48 -1.44 -30.54
CA THR A 409 21.24 -2.23 -31.77
C THR A 409 22.21 -1.84 -32.88
N ASP A 410 23.42 -1.37 -32.54
CA ASP A 410 24.48 -1.16 -33.52
C ASP A 410 25.32 -2.44 -33.59
N GLY A 411 24.95 -3.35 -34.51
CA GLY A 411 25.86 -4.38 -34.99
C GLY A 411 25.45 -5.85 -34.84
N GLN A 412 24.31 -6.18 -34.23
CA GLN A 412 23.79 -7.56 -34.23
C GLN A 412 22.44 -7.61 -34.96
N PRO A 413 22.32 -8.31 -36.10
CA PRO A 413 21.03 -8.54 -36.75
C PRO A 413 20.15 -9.35 -35.80
N SER A 414 19.22 -8.68 -35.12
CA SER A 414 18.19 -9.35 -34.34
C SER A 414 17.18 -9.99 -35.30
N PRO A 415 16.83 -11.28 -35.10
CA PRO A 415 15.91 -11.98 -36.01
C PRO A 415 14.55 -11.25 -36.05
N GLN A 416 14.05 -10.99 -37.26
CA GLN A 416 12.77 -10.33 -37.59
C GLN A 416 12.23 -9.38 -36.49
N GLN A 417 12.87 -8.20 -36.34
CA GLN A 417 12.34 -7.16 -35.45
C GLN A 417 10.95 -6.72 -35.91
N ARG A 418 9.95 -6.96 -35.08
CA ARG A 418 8.57 -6.53 -35.34
C ARG A 418 8.51 -5.01 -35.33
N THR A 419 7.99 -4.43 -36.41
CA THR A 419 7.79 -3.00 -36.52
C THR A 419 6.31 -2.67 -36.65
N ILE A 420 5.88 -1.61 -35.99
CA ILE A 420 4.52 -1.07 -36.10
C ILE A 420 4.57 0.40 -36.53
N PRO A 421 3.52 0.95 -37.16
CA PRO A 421 3.47 2.37 -37.45
C PRO A 421 3.56 3.18 -36.15
N VAL A 422 4.40 4.23 -36.11
CA VAL A 422 4.51 5.12 -34.94
C VAL A 422 3.14 5.65 -34.52
N ARG A 423 2.25 5.92 -35.48
CA ARG A 423 0.88 6.38 -35.20
C ARG A 423 0.08 5.43 -34.31
N VAL A 424 0.27 4.11 -34.42
CA VAL A 424 -0.41 3.15 -33.54
C VAL A 424 0.01 3.36 -32.08
N VAL A 425 1.31 3.57 -31.85
CA VAL A 425 1.84 3.90 -30.52
C VAL A 425 1.27 5.23 -30.02
N LEU A 426 1.22 6.24 -30.88
CA LEU A 426 0.66 7.55 -30.51
C LEU A 426 -0.83 7.48 -30.20
N TYR A 427 -1.63 6.72 -30.96
CA TYR A 427 -3.05 6.53 -30.68
C TYR A 427 -3.28 5.80 -29.36
N PHE A 428 -2.52 4.72 -29.10
CA PHE A 428 -2.55 4.05 -27.81
C PHE A 428 -2.22 5.03 -26.67
N ALA A 429 -1.17 5.85 -26.83
CA ALA A 429 -0.77 6.82 -25.83
C ALA A 429 -1.82 7.93 -25.62
N VAL A 430 -2.56 8.35 -26.66
CA VAL A 430 -3.70 9.25 -26.51
C VAL A 430 -4.81 8.59 -25.71
N ILE A 431 -5.21 7.37 -26.06
CA ILE A 431 -6.29 6.65 -25.35
C ILE A 431 -5.92 6.45 -23.89
N ALA A 432 -4.72 5.95 -23.60
CA ALA A 432 -4.24 5.73 -22.24
C ALA A 432 -4.10 7.05 -21.46
N GLY A 433 -3.57 8.10 -22.09
CA GLY A 433 -3.40 9.42 -21.49
C GLY A 433 -4.73 10.10 -21.16
N VAL A 434 -5.69 10.10 -22.09
CA VAL A 434 -7.05 10.64 -21.86
C VAL A 434 -7.78 9.82 -20.81
N PHE A 435 -7.74 8.49 -20.90
CA PHE A 435 -8.36 7.61 -19.91
C PHE A 435 -7.83 7.88 -18.50
N SER A 436 -6.50 7.93 -18.33
CA SER A 436 -5.89 8.27 -17.04
C SER A 436 -6.22 9.68 -16.58
N LEU A 437 -6.26 10.67 -17.48
CA LEU A 437 -6.63 12.04 -17.14
C LEU A 437 -8.06 12.12 -16.58
N VAL A 438 -9.01 11.44 -17.22
CA VAL A 438 -10.41 11.38 -16.78
C VAL A 438 -10.53 10.66 -15.44
N VAL A 439 -9.94 9.47 -15.32
CA VAL A 439 -10.01 8.67 -14.09
C VAL A 439 -9.38 9.40 -12.91
N ALA A 440 -8.14 9.88 -13.05
CA ALA A 440 -7.45 10.60 -11.98
C ALA A 440 -8.12 11.94 -11.65
N GLY A 441 -8.70 12.62 -12.64
CA GLY A 441 -9.42 13.88 -12.45
C GLY A 441 -10.70 13.69 -11.64
N GLN A 442 -11.50 12.68 -11.97
CA GLN A 442 -12.69 12.33 -11.20
C GLN A 442 -12.33 11.90 -9.78
N ARG A 443 -11.34 11.01 -9.60
CA ARG A 443 -10.90 10.58 -8.26
C ARG A 443 -10.38 11.76 -7.43
N LEU A 444 -9.69 12.74 -8.03
CA LEU A 444 -9.20 13.92 -7.31
C LEU A 444 -10.37 14.74 -6.75
N VAL A 445 -11.40 14.96 -7.56
CA VAL A 445 -12.62 15.65 -7.12
C VAL A 445 -13.31 14.85 -6.01
N SER A 446 -13.44 13.54 -6.18
CA SER A 446 -14.02 12.66 -5.16
C SER A 446 -13.27 12.69 -3.84
N GLU A 447 -11.94 12.66 -3.87
CA GLU A 447 -11.11 12.73 -2.66
C GLU A 447 -11.23 14.07 -1.93
N LYS A 448 -11.41 15.18 -2.66
CA LYS A 448 -11.69 16.50 -2.04
C LYS A 448 -13.01 16.51 -1.29
N HIS A 449 -14.04 15.89 -1.87
CA HIS A 449 -15.32 15.74 -1.18
C HIS A 449 -15.20 14.82 0.04
N MET A 450 -14.49 13.69 -0.08
CA MET A 450 -14.26 12.79 1.04
C MET A 450 -13.44 13.43 2.17
N PHE A 451 -12.49 14.32 1.86
CA PHE A 451 -11.77 15.08 2.87
C PHE A 451 -12.71 15.89 3.77
N LYS A 452 -13.75 16.50 3.19
CA LYS A 452 -14.81 17.21 3.94
C LYS A 452 -15.71 16.25 4.71
N VAL A 453 -16.06 15.10 4.11
CA VAL A 453 -16.86 14.06 4.78
C VAL A 453 -16.22 13.60 6.08
N TYR A 454 -14.89 13.40 6.11
CA TYR A 454 -14.20 13.01 7.34
C TYR A 454 -14.32 14.05 8.45
N ALA A 455 -14.20 15.35 8.12
CA ALA A 455 -14.38 16.43 9.08
C ALA A 455 -15.84 16.51 9.56
N ALA A 456 -16.80 16.39 8.64
CA ALA A 456 -18.23 16.42 8.95
C ALA A 456 -18.64 15.24 9.86
N GLN A 457 -18.11 14.04 9.64
CA GLN A 457 -18.34 12.88 10.52
C GLN A 457 -17.86 13.14 11.94
N ALA A 458 -16.66 13.71 12.11
CA ALA A 458 -16.13 14.01 13.43
C ALA A 458 -17.00 15.02 14.21
N ASN A 459 -17.68 15.92 13.48
CA ASN A 459 -18.58 16.93 14.04
C ASN A 459 -20.05 16.48 14.15
N GLY A 460 -20.38 15.27 13.68
CA GLY A 460 -21.76 14.78 13.61
C GLY A 460 -22.65 15.49 12.56
N ASP A 461 -22.06 16.24 11.63
CA ASP A 461 -22.80 16.95 10.58
C ASP A 461 -23.25 15.99 9.48
N THR A 462 -24.41 15.40 9.71
CA THR A 462 -25.00 14.39 8.82
C THR A 462 -25.35 14.97 7.44
N LYS A 463 -25.67 16.27 7.35
CA LYS A 463 -26.04 16.91 6.07
C LYS A 463 -24.82 17.05 5.17
N GLU A 464 -23.71 17.52 5.72
CA GLU A 464 -22.46 17.66 4.96
C GLU A 464 -21.89 16.29 4.58
N VAL A 465 -22.04 15.26 5.43
CA VAL A 465 -21.69 13.88 5.07
C VAL A 465 -22.48 13.42 3.83
N LEU A 466 -23.81 13.55 3.83
CA LEU A 466 -24.64 13.12 2.70
C LEU A 466 -24.34 13.93 1.42
N TYR A 467 -24.13 15.24 1.57
CA TYR A 467 -23.73 16.10 0.45
C TYR A 467 -22.38 15.66 -0.13
N GLY A 468 -21.35 15.55 0.71
CA GLY A 468 -20.01 15.18 0.28
C GLY A 468 -19.96 13.81 -0.39
N VAL A 469 -20.62 12.80 0.20
CA VAL A 469 -20.63 11.45 -0.38
C VAL A 469 -21.34 11.42 -1.74
N ARG A 470 -22.47 12.11 -1.89
CA ARG A 470 -23.21 12.18 -3.17
C ARG A 470 -22.37 12.77 -4.30
N HIS A 471 -21.50 13.73 -3.99
CA HIS A 471 -20.61 14.36 -4.98
C HIS A 471 -19.29 13.60 -5.16
N ALA A 472 -18.91 12.77 -4.19
CA ALA A 472 -17.72 11.92 -4.30
C ALA A 472 -17.99 10.63 -5.06
N GLU A 473 -19.17 10.04 -4.92
CA GLU A 473 -19.52 8.75 -5.51
C GLU A 473 -19.63 8.85 -7.04
N GLY A 474 -18.94 7.97 -7.75
CA GLY A 474 -18.95 7.95 -9.20
C GLY A 474 -18.36 6.67 -9.78
N LEU A 475 -18.33 6.59 -11.12
CA LEU A 475 -17.87 5.40 -11.86
C LEU A 475 -16.45 4.96 -11.46
N PHE A 476 -15.57 5.91 -11.15
CA PHE A 476 -14.17 5.65 -10.79
C PHE A 476 -13.87 5.82 -9.29
N TYR A 477 -14.90 5.99 -8.44
CA TYR A 477 -14.72 6.16 -7.00
C TYR A 477 -15.95 5.67 -6.22
N THR A 478 -15.88 4.45 -5.70
CA THR A 478 -16.99 3.79 -4.96
C THR A 478 -16.59 3.35 -3.55
N ILE A 479 -15.28 3.19 -3.30
CA ILE A 479 -14.69 3.05 -1.97
C ILE A 479 -13.71 4.20 -1.76
N ASP A 480 -13.53 4.60 -0.51
CA ASP A 480 -12.55 5.63 -0.16
C ASP A 480 -11.13 5.07 -0.07
N ILE A 481 -10.16 5.94 0.22
CA ILE A 481 -8.77 5.51 0.42
C ILE A 481 -8.63 4.50 1.57
N LYS A 482 -9.56 4.44 2.54
CA LYS A 482 -9.55 3.47 3.64
C LYS A 482 -10.27 2.17 3.26
N SER A 483 -10.59 1.95 1.98
CA SER A 483 -11.31 0.77 1.52
C SER A 483 -12.74 0.65 2.10
N ILE A 484 -13.32 1.78 2.53
CA ILE A 484 -14.69 1.86 3.05
C ILE A 484 -15.61 2.32 1.92
N PRO A 485 -16.69 1.58 1.59
CA PRO A 485 -17.64 1.99 0.56
C PRO A 485 -18.31 3.33 0.90
N LEU A 486 -18.48 4.17 -0.11
CA LEU A 486 -19.18 5.45 0.05
C LEU A 486 -20.63 5.24 0.53
N ALA A 487 -21.28 4.17 0.07
CA ALA A 487 -22.59 3.75 0.54
C ALA A 487 -22.63 3.49 2.07
N TRP A 488 -21.53 3.11 2.71
CA TRP A 488 -21.49 2.96 4.17
C TRP A 488 -21.64 4.30 4.88
N TYR A 489 -20.99 5.36 4.39
CA TYR A 489 -21.12 6.71 4.96
C TYR A 489 -22.55 7.23 4.87
N GLN A 490 -23.22 7.01 3.73
CA GLN A 490 -24.65 7.31 3.56
C GLN A 490 -25.49 6.49 4.53
N GLY A 491 -25.24 5.19 4.64
CA GLY A 491 -25.99 4.30 5.54
C GLY A 491 -25.86 4.69 7.01
N VAL A 492 -24.67 5.12 7.45
CA VAL A 492 -24.44 5.63 8.83
C VAL A 492 -25.22 6.93 9.07
N ALA A 493 -25.19 7.86 8.10
CA ALA A 493 -25.92 9.11 8.17
C ALA A 493 -27.46 8.93 8.18
N GLU A 494 -27.97 8.01 7.39
CA GLU A 494 -29.40 7.65 7.38
C GLU A 494 -29.79 6.91 8.67
N PHE A 495 -28.92 6.04 9.19
CA PHE A 495 -29.15 5.35 10.46
C PHE A 495 -29.23 6.32 11.64
N SER A 496 -28.32 7.30 11.72
CA SER A 496 -28.31 8.30 12.79
C SER A 496 -29.55 9.20 12.78
N THR A 497 -30.21 9.34 11.63
CA THR A 497 -31.45 10.09 11.45
C THR A 497 -32.70 9.20 11.47
N GLN A 498 -32.57 7.95 11.93
CA GLN A 498 -33.64 6.96 12.09
C GLN A 498 -34.33 6.54 10.76
N GLN A 499 -33.69 6.78 9.62
CA GLN A 499 -34.15 6.32 8.31
C GLN A 499 -33.68 4.88 8.08
N PHE A 500 -34.21 3.93 8.87
CA PHE A 500 -33.68 2.57 8.93
C PHE A 500 -33.85 1.77 7.63
N ALA A 501 -34.92 2.02 6.87
CA ALA A 501 -35.18 1.30 5.62
C ALA A 501 -34.19 1.70 4.50
N GLU A 502 -33.92 3.00 4.36
CA GLU A 502 -32.94 3.58 3.45
C GLU A 502 -31.53 3.12 3.85
N SER A 503 -31.20 3.25 5.13
CA SER A 503 -29.92 2.82 5.70
C SER A 503 -29.65 1.33 5.43
N GLN A 504 -30.68 0.47 5.51
CA GLN A 504 -30.53 -0.96 5.21
C GLN A 504 -30.07 -1.15 3.75
N LYS A 505 -30.72 -0.49 2.80
CA LYS A 505 -30.36 -0.58 1.37
C LYS A 505 -28.92 -0.12 1.13
N ARG A 506 -28.49 0.96 1.82
CA ARG A 506 -27.13 1.48 1.73
C ARG A 506 -26.09 0.54 2.34
N PHE A 507 -26.37 -0.03 3.50
CA PHE A 507 -25.48 -1.04 4.08
C PHE A 507 -25.42 -2.33 3.27
N GLU A 508 -26.53 -2.76 2.66
CA GLU A 508 -26.52 -3.88 1.71
C GLU A 508 -25.70 -3.58 0.45
N GLN A 509 -25.77 -2.34 -0.07
CA GLN A 509 -24.90 -1.89 -1.15
C GLN A 509 -23.43 -1.89 -0.74
N ALA A 510 -23.11 -1.37 0.45
CA ALA A 510 -21.76 -1.40 1.00
C ALA A 510 -21.24 -2.84 1.16
N TYR A 511 -22.09 -3.75 1.66
CA TYR A 511 -21.75 -5.16 1.84
C TYR A 511 -21.45 -5.87 0.52
N ARG A 512 -22.16 -5.54 -0.57
CA ARG A 512 -21.84 -6.06 -1.91
C ARG A 512 -20.47 -5.61 -2.42
N LEU A 513 -20.04 -4.39 -2.08
CA LEU A 513 -18.74 -3.85 -2.49
C LEU A 513 -17.60 -4.39 -1.63
N THR A 514 -17.76 -4.39 -0.30
CA THR A 514 -16.73 -4.85 0.65
C THR A 514 -17.31 -5.85 1.66
N PRO A 515 -17.51 -7.11 1.24
CA PRO A 515 -18.20 -8.12 2.04
C PRO A 515 -17.47 -8.54 3.33
N TYR A 516 -16.19 -8.20 3.45
CA TYR A 516 -15.35 -8.54 4.60
C TYR A 516 -15.00 -7.33 5.47
N ASN A 517 -15.58 -6.15 5.19
CA ASN A 517 -15.33 -4.97 6.01
C ASN A 517 -16.12 -5.05 7.34
N ILE A 518 -15.41 -5.03 8.47
CA ILE A 518 -16.00 -5.23 9.80
C ILE A 518 -16.99 -4.13 10.20
N HIS A 519 -16.78 -2.88 9.76
CA HIS A 519 -17.71 -1.76 10.01
C HIS A 519 -18.99 -1.89 9.21
N VAL A 520 -18.88 -2.36 7.97
CA VAL A 520 -20.04 -2.64 7.12
C VAL A 520 -20.87 -3.78 7.71
N LEU A 521 -20.22 -4.88 8.13
CA LEU A 521 -20.88 -6.02 8.76
C LEU A 521 -21.57 -5.62 10.08
N ASN A 522 -20.89 -4.87 10.95
CA ASN A 522 -21.46 -4.39 12.22
C ASN A 522 -22.65 -3.46 12.01
N ASN A 523 -22.56 -2.50 11.11
CA ASN A 523 -23.64 -1.52 10.92
C ASN A 523 -24.84 -2.13 10.19
N LEU A 524 -24.61 -3.06 9.26
CA LEU A 524 -25.69 -3.85 8.68
C LEU A 524 -26.40 -4.71 9.73
N ALA A 525 -25.65 -5.31 10.66
CA ALA A 525 -26.23 -6.05 11.79
C ALA A 525 -27.07 -5.15 12.71
N SER A 526 -26.56 -3.97 13.06
CA SER A 526 -27.28 -2.98 13.87
C SER A 526 -28.57 -2.51 13.18
N ASN A 527 -28.55 -2.35 11.86
CA ASN A 527 -29.76 -2.05 11.11
C ASN A 527 -30.79 -3.18 11.15
N TYR A 528 -30.36 -4.44 10.97
CA TYR A 528 -31.25 -5.59 11.14
C TYR A 528 -31.83 -5.69 12.56
N GLU A 529 -31.05 -5.37 13.59
CA GLU A 529 -31.51 -5.41 14.97
C GLU A 529 -32.64 -4.41 15.21
N VAL A 530 -32.47 -3.15 14.80
CA VAL A 530 -33.50 -2.11 14.96
C VAL A 530 -34.78 -2.44 14.19
N ASN A 531 -34.65 -3.13 13.05
CA ASN A 531 -35.78 -3.63 12.27
C ASN A 531 -36.39 -4.94 12.83
N GLY A 532 -35.99 -5.38 14.03
CA GLY A 532 -36.52 -6.58 14.69
C GLY A 532 -36.03 -7.91 14.12
N LYS A 533 -35.15 -7.88 13.11
CA LYS A 533 -34.56 -9.05 12.44
C LYS A 533 -33.33 -9.55 13.21
N ARG A 534 -33.57 -9.96 14.45
CA ARG A 534 -32.51 -10.27 15.41
C ARG A 534 -31.63 -11.46 15.02
N LYS A 535 -32.21 -12.47 14.37
CA LYS A 535 -31.46 -13.66 13.93
C LYS A 535 -30.42 -13.29 12.87
N GLU A 536 -30.82 -12.46 11.92
CA GLU A 536 -29.97 -11.92 10.86
C GLU A 536 -28.89 -11.01 11.45
N ALA A 537 -29.23 -10.13 12.39
CA ALA A 537 -28.26 -9.30 13.10
C ALA A 537 -27.15 -10.14 13.76
N MET A 538 -27.52 -11.20 14.49
CA MET A 538 -26.55 -12.11 15.11
C MET A 538 -25.61 -12.78 14.09
N VAL A 539 -26.10 -13.12 12.89
CA VAL A 539 -25.27 -13.69 11.83
C VAL A 539 -24.18 -12.69 11.39
N PHE A 540 -24.56 -11.43 11.15
CA PHE A 540 -23.61 -10.41 10.69
C PHE A 540 -22.62 -9.97 11.78
N TYR A 541 -23.05 -9.83 13.05
CA TYR A 541 -22.12 -9.61 14.15
C TYR A 541 -21.11 -10.76 14.29
N ARG A 542 -21.56 -12.02 14.18
CA ARG A 542 -20.66 -13.18 14.22
C ARG A 542 -19.70 -13.19 13.03
N LYS A 543 -20.12 -12.78 11.83
CA LYS A 543 -19.21 -12.62 10.68
C LYS A 543 -18.13 -11.57 10.98
N ALA A 544 -18.50 -10.41 11.52
CA ALA A 544 -17.54 -9.37 11.90
C ALA A 544 -16.53 -9.89 12.94
N LEU A 545 -17.01 -10.61 13.97
CA LEU A 545 -16.17 -11.19 15.02
C LEU A 545 -15.38 -12.44 14.57
N HIS A 546 -15.76 -13.08 13.47
CA HIS A 546 -14.95 -14.13 12.87
C HIS A 546 -13.72 -13.54 12.16
N ILE A 547 -13.89 -12.40 11.49
CA ILE A 547 -12.81 -11.66 10.83
C ILE A 547 -11.92 -10.96 11.85
N SER A 548 -12.53 -10.28 12.83
CA SER A 548 -11.84 -9.59 13.89
C SER A 548 -12.46 -9.93 15.25
N PRO A 549 -11.99 -11.04 15.88
CA PRO A 549 -12.43 -11.46 17.21
C PRO A 549 -12.49 -10.35 18.25
N TYR A 550 -11.55 -9.39 18.25
CA TYR A 550 -11.47 -8.32 19.24
C TYR A 550 -12.08 -6.99 18.78
N PHE A 551 -12.90 -6.99 17.72
CA PHE A 551 -13.62 -5.79 17.33
C PHE A 551 -14.66 -5.42 18.39
N GLU A 552 -14.36 -4.38 19.16
CA GLU A 552 -15.10 -4.04 20.39
C GLU A 552 -16.57 -3.72 20.11
N GLU A 553 -16.83 -2.94 19.06
CA GLU A 553 -18.18 -2.47 18.76
C GLU A 553 -19.15 -3.63 18.44
N ALA A 554 -18.75 -4.54 17.54
CA ALA A 554 -19.56 -5.70 17.17
C ALA A 554 -19.79 -6.64 18.36
N ARG A 555 -18.80 -6.77 19.25
CA ARG A 555 -18.89 -7.61 20.45
C ARG A 555 -19.89 -7.03 21.45
N LEU A 556 -19.83 -5.72 21.70
CA LEU A 556 -20.77 -5.02 22.57
C LEU A 556 -22.20 -5.12 22.05
N ASN A 557 -22.39 -4.83 20.75
CA ASN A 557 -23.68 -4.93 20.11
C ASN A 557 -24.24 -6.37 20.18
N LEU A 558 -23.41 -7.39 19.93
CA LEU A 558 -23.83 -8.80 20.04
C LEU A 558 -24.19 -9.19 21.48
N ALA A 559 -23.47 -8.70 22.49
CA ALA A 559 -23.79 -8.95 23.89
C ALA A 559 -25.18 -8.38 24.26
N ALA A 560 -25.46 -7.15 23.82
CA ALA A 560 -26.78 -6.52 23.99
C ALA A 560 -27.88 -7.34 23.31
N VAL A 561 -27.63 -7.80 22.07
CA VAL A 561 -28.57 -8.66 21.34
C VAL A 561 -28.85 -9.97 22.08
N TYR A 562 -27.83 -10.67 22.58
CA TYR A 562 -28.04 -11.89 23.38
C TYR A 562 -28.84 -11.61 24.66
N PHE A 563 -28.56 -10.49 25.32
CA PHE A 563 -29.30 -10.12 26.53
C PHE A 563 -30.78 -9.88 26.23
N ASN A 564 -31.07 -9.15 25.15
CA ASN A 564 -32.42 -8.87 24.68
C ASN A 564 -33.14 -10.13 24.18
N ASP A 565 -32.40 -11.13 23.69
CA ASP A 565 -32.89 -12.45 23.30
C ASP A 565 -33.00 -13.45 24.45
N LYS A 566 -32.78 -13.00 25.70
CA LYS A 566 -32.79 -13.82 26.92
C LYS A 566 -31.72 -14.91 26.95
N GLN A 567 -30.72 -14.86 26.06
CA GLN A 567 -29.54 -15.72 26.06
C GLN A 567 -28.47 -15.17 27.03
N TYR A 568 -28.85 -15.02 28.30
CA TYR A 568 -28.07 -14.28 29.31
C TYR A 568 -26.65 -14.80 29.51
N GLU A 569 -26.45 -16.12 29.45
CA GLU A 569 -25.12 -16.69 29.63
C GLU A 569 -24.19 -16.32 28.47
N LYS A 570 -24.69 -16.35 27.23
CA LYS A 570 -23.92 -15.91 26.06
C LYS A 570 -23.67 -14.40 26.11
N ALA A 571 -24.64 -13.61 26.59
CA ALA A 571 -24.46 -12.17 26.77
C ALA A 571 -23.29 -11.88 27.72
N PHE A 572 -23.25 -12.55 28.88
CA PHE A 572 -22.16 -12.43 29.84
C PHE A 572 -20.83 -12.89 29.25
N GLN A 573 -20.76 -14.08 28.66
CA GLN A 573 -19.53 -14.60 28.02
C GLN A 573 -18.99 -13.65 26.93
N THR A 574 -19.89 -13.04 26.14
CA THR A 574 -19.51 -12.14 25.06
C THR A 574 -18.92 -10.83 25.62
N ILE A 575 -19.58 -10.19 26.59
CA ILE A 575 -19.10 -8.94 27.17
C ILE A 575 -17.89 -9.14 28.09
N ASP A 576 -17.76 -10.31 28.73
CA ASP A 576 -16.63 -10.66 29.61
C ASP A 576 -15.28 -10.72 28.86
N SER A 577 -15.35 -10.98 27.55
CA SER A 577 -14.17 -10.98 26.66
C SER A 577 -13.71 -9.58 26.23
N CYS A 578 -14.50 -8.53 26.50
CA CYS A 578 -14.10 -7.14 26.22
C CYS A 578 -12.98 -6.67 27.16
N SER A 579 -12.13 -5.76 26.68
CA SER A 579 -11.17 -5.07 27.53
C SER A 579 -11.90 -4.21 28.55
N THR A 580 -11.51 -4.31 29.82
CA THR A 580 -12.02 -3.41 30.89
C THR A 580 -11.57 -1.96 30.68
N GLN A 581 -10.56 -1.73 29.84
CA GLN A 581 -10.03 -0.42 29.48
C GLN A 581 -10.62 0.14 28.16
N THR A 582 -11.65 -0.51 27.60
CA THR A 582 -12.31 -0.02 26.38
C THR A 582 -12.79 1.42 26.55
N ARG A 583 -12.67 2.20 25.47
CA ARG A 583 -13.16 3.58 25.39
C ARG A 583 -14.59 3.66 24.85
N ASP A 584 -15.18 2.55 24.44
CA ASP A 584 -16.55 2.54 23.91
C ASP A 584 -17.54 2.82 25.06
N PRO A 585 -18.33 3.91 24.99
CA PRO A 585 -19.29 4.25 26.02
C PRO A 585 -20.37 3.17 26.21
N LYS A 586 -20.69 2.38 25.17
CA LYS A 586 -21.66 1.29 25.24
C LYS A 586 -21.27 0.22 26.25
N TYR A 587 -19.97 -0.01 26.48
CA TYR A 587 -19.54 -1.00 27.48
C TYR A 587 -20.06 -0.66 28.88
N LYS A 588 -19.97 0.61 29.28
CA LYS A 588 -20.48 1.08 30.58
C LYS A 588 -22.01 1.03 30.66
N ILE A 589 -22.70 1.07 29.53
CA ILE A 589 -24.17 0.99 29.45
C ILE A 589 -24.63 -0.47 29.51
N PHE A 590 -23.97 -1.37 28.77
CA PHE A 590 -24.40 -2.75 28.61
C PHE A 590 -23.92 -3.69 29.73
N LEU A 591 -22.77 -3.40 30.34
CA LEU A 591 -22.20 -4.25 31.39
C LEU A 591 -23.09 -4.36 32.65
N PRO A 592 -23.58 -3.26 33.27
CA PRO A 592 -24.34 -3.34 34.51
C PRO A 592 -25.59 -4.23 34.45
N PRO A 593 -26.49 -4.12 33.45
CA PRO A 593 -27.69 -4.98 33.39
C PRO A 593 -27.33 -6.46 33.17
N ILE A 594 -26.28 -6.76 32.39
CA ILE A 594 -25.79 -8.13 32.19
C ILE A 594 -25.24 -8.71 33.49
N LEU A 595 -24.41 -7.96 34.22
CA LEU A 595 -23.86 -8.38 35.51
C LEU A 595 -24.95 -8.59 36.56
N LYS A 596 -25.93 -7.68 36.63
CA LYS A 596 -27.07 -7.82 37.56
C LYS A 596 -27.84 -9.11 37.30
N ASN A 597 -28.11 -9.45 36.03
CA ASN A 597 -28.78 -10.70 35.70
C ASN A 597 -27.93 -11.92 36.08
N LYS A 598 -26.63 -11.89 35.73
CA LYS A 598 -25.68 -12.97 36.07
C LYS A 598 -25.59 -13.19 37.57
N ALA A 599 -25.47 -12.11 38.35
CA ALA A 599 -25.42 -12.14 39.80
C ALA A 599 -26.69 -12.73 40.41
N ASN A 600 -27.87 -12.31 39.96
CA ASN A 600 -29.14 -12.87 40.43
C ASN A 600 -29.21 -14.39 40.19
N ARG A 601 -28.78 -14.87 39.02
CA ARG A 601 -28.77 -16.32 38.73
C ARG A 601 -27.80 -17.10 39.63
N VAL A 602 -26.65 -16.51 39.97
CA VAL A 602 -25.71 -17.09 40.94
C VAL A 602 -26.34 -17.14 42.33
N ILE A 603 -26.94 -16.04 42.80
CA ILE A 603 -27.63 -15.97 44.09
C ILE A 603 -28.77 -17.00 44.16
N ASP A 604 -29.63 -17.06 43.15
CA ASP A 604 -30.73 -18.03 43.08
C ASP A 604 -30.24 -19.49 43.07
N SER A 605 -29.04 -19.75 42.53
CA SER A 605 -28.43 -21.08 42.58
C SER A 605 -27.90 -21.44 43.97
N LEU A 606 -27.37 -20.47 44.72
CA LEU A 606 -26.89 -20.65 46.08
C LEU A 606 -28.05 -20.86 47.05
N ASP A 607 -29.12 -20.06 46.93
CA ASP A 607 -30.34 -20.18 47.74
C ASP A 607 -30.96 -21.59 47.58
N ARG A 608 -31.04 -22.10 46.34
CA ARG A 608 -31.53 -23.47 46.07
C ARG A 608 -30.64 -24.56 46.66
N ALA A 609 -29.33 -24.35 46.71
CA ALA A 609 -28.38 -25.34 47.21
C ALA A 609 -28.32 -25.41 48.74
N ARG A 610 -28.69 -24.34 49.46
CA ARG A 610 -28.69 -24.27 50.93
C ARG A 610 -29.89 -23.47 51.47
N PRO A 611 -31.10 -24.06 51.52
CA PRO A 611 -32.32 -23.36 51.94
C PRO A 611 -32.35 -22.96 53.44
N THR A 612 -31.52 -23.60 54.28
CA THR A 612 -31.57 -23.52 55.75
C THR A 612 -30.46 -22.68 56.40
N ALA A 613 -29.49 -22.18 55.64
CA ALA A 613 -28.52 -21.22 56.15
C ALA A 613 -29.09 -19.82 55.93
N GLN A 614 -29.34 -19.08 57.03
CA GLN A 614 -29.66 -17.63 57.11
C GLN A 614 -29.78 -16.93 55.76
N GLU A 615 -30.99 -16.45 55.42
CA GLU A 615 -31.30 -15.61 54.26
C GLU A 615 -30.04 -14.91 53.75
N ILE A 616 -29.45 -15.40 52.65
CA ILE A 616 -28.36 -14.69 52.00
C ILE A 616 -28.91 -13.30 51.76
N ASN A 617 -28.38 -12.32 52.52
CA ASN A 617 -29.03 -11.03 52.67
C ASN A 617 -29.16 -10.43 51.27
N LYS A 618 -30.38 -10.49 50.69
CA LYS A 618 -30.67 -10.03 49.31
C LYS A 618 -30.37 -8.54 49.15
N LYS A 619 -30.03 -7.84 50.24
CA LYS A 619 -29.54 -6.47 50.25
C LYS A 619 -28.07 -6.38 49.83
N GLN A 620 -27.91 -5.94 48.58
CA GLN A 620 -27.05 -4.81 48.21
C GLN A 620 -25.54 -5.08 48.02
N VAL A 621 -25.19 -5.92 47.05
CA VAL A 621 -24.08 -5.50 46.17
C VAL A 621 -24.62 -4.32 45.36
N ASN A 622 -24.32 -3.10 45.82
CA ASN A 622 -24.82 -1.86 45.19
C ASN A 622 -24.22 -1.63 43.81
N ASP A 623 -23.04 -2.21 43.53
CA ASP A 623 -22.39 -2.11 42.24
C ASP A 623 -21.71 -3.43 41.87
N TYR A 624 -22.38 -4.25 41.05
CA TYR A 624 -21.80 -5.47 40.50
C TYR A 624 -20.61 -5.20 39.57
N SER A 625 -20.48 -3.99 39.03
CA SER A 625 -19.37 -3.61 38.15
C SER A 625 -18.07 -3.57 38.94
N SER A 626 -18.06 -2.98 40.15
CA SER A 626 -16.90 -3.01 41.05
C SER A 626 -16.41 -4.43 41.33
N VAL A 627 -17.34 -5.36 41.65
CA VAL A 627 -17.03 -6.78 41.90
C VAL A 627 -16.46 -7.45 40.65
N TYR A 628 -16.98 -7.11 39.47
CA TYR A 628 -16.46 -7.61 38.21
C TYR A 628 -15.05 -7.11 37.89
N TYR A 629 -14.77 -5.81 38.11
CA TYR A 629 -13.43 -5.27 37.89
C TYR A 629 -12.42 -5.87 38.87
N GLU A 630 -12.79 -6.03 40.15
CA GLU A 630 -11.95 -6.72 41.14
C GLU A 630 -11.71 -8.18 40.75
N ALA A 631 -12.71 -8.86 40.17
CA ALA A 631 -12.54 -10.21 39.67
C ALA A 631 -11.48 -10.29 38.55
N LYS A 632 -11.49 -9.33 37.62
CA LYS A 632 -10.49 -9.22 36.55
C LYS A 632 -9.10 -8.89 37.09
N GLU A 633 -8.99 -8.00 38.07
CA GLU A 633 -7.72 -7.66 38.73
C GLU A 633 -7.13 -8.88 39.47
N ASN A 634 -7.98 -9.66 40.13
CA ASN A 634 -7.58 -10.85 40.89
C ASN A 634 -7.43 -12.12 40.03
N ASN A 635 -7.56 -12.04 38.69
CA ASN A 635 -7.56 -13.19 37.78
C ASN A 635 -8.51 -14.33 38.22
N THR A 636 -9.71 -13.98 38.69
CA THR A 636 -10.75 -14.93 39.11
C THR A 636 -12.04 -14.73 38.30
N THR A 637 -13.00 -15.64 38.44
CA THR A 637 -14.29 -15.48 37.78
C THR A 637 -15.19 -14.53 38.56
N PHE A 638 -16.09 -13.84 37.86
CA PHE A 638 -17.07 -12.96 38.47
C PHE A 638 -17.88 -13.69 39.56
N GLU A 639 -18.29 -14.94 39.32
CA GLU A 639 -19.08 -15.73 40.27
C GLU A 639 -18.28 -16.02 41.56
N ARG A 640 -17.00 -16.38 41.43
CA ARG A 640 -16.14 -16.63 42.61
C ARG A 640 -15.94 -15.37 43.43
N GLN A 641 -15.68 -14.24 42.77
CA GLN A 641 -15.51 -12.95 43.43
C GLN A 641 -16.82 -12.52 44.11
N LEU A 642 -17.95 -12.68 43.43
CA LEU A 642 -19.27 -12.38 43.97
C LEU A 642 -19.59 -13.23 45.21
N ILE A 643 -19.35 -14.54 45.17
CA ILE A 643 -19.54 -15.42 46.33
C ILE A 643 -18.65 -14.98 47.50
N THR A 644 -17.43 -14.53 47.23
CA THR A 644 -16.52 -14.03 48.26
C THR A 644 -17.07 -12.77 48.93
N HIS A 645 -17.61 -11.84 48.16
CA HIS A 645 -18.28 -10.65 48.66
C HIS A 645 -19.53 -10.98 49.49
N LEU A 646 -20.35 -11.93 49.02
CA LEU A 646 -21.56 -12.37 49.73
C LEU A 646 -21.23 -13.02 51.08
N LYS A 647 -20.14 -13.80 51.15
CA LYS A 647 -19.68 -14.45 52.40
C LYS A 647 -19.02 -13.49 53.39
N LYS A 648 -18.31 -12.45 52.93
CA LYS A 648 -17.67 -11.44 53.80
C LYS A 648 -18.67 -10.52 54.50
N ARG A 649 -19.92 -10.50 54.04
CA ARG A 649 -21.01 -9.66 54.58
C ARG A 649 -22.03 -10.45 55.41
N GLN A 650 -21.83 -11.76 55.54
CA GLN A 650 -22.44 -12.61 56.58
C GLN A 650 -21.56 -12.52 57.83
#